data_AF-A0A090L656-F1
#
_entry.id   AF-A0A090L656-F1
#
_cell.length_a   1.000
_cell.length_b   1.000
_cell.length_c   1.000
_cell.angle_alpha   90.00
_cell.angle_beta   90.00
_cell.angle_gamma   90.00
#
_symmetry.space_group_name_H-M   'P 1'
#
loop_
_entity.id
_entity.type
_entity.pdbx_description
1 polymer ?
#
loop_
_entity_poly.entity_id
_entity_poly.type
_entity_poly.pdbx_seq_one_letter_code
_entity_poly.pdbx_strand_id
1 'polypeptide(L)'
;MNHLSIEPPPAYSVLEKKNIKKKYNGIREIKNTNNTGTWTLNSKKHWIKKNPSTNGFIRLYTPNGEKSTVIAVTIDQTTEDICNKINISSIYVQIGNLHIRKLPLDSRPLWMQNDILMTIGHKTIEEILSLGDSNYLRYIIAFFIDCPIFNIENNLFSSILLSTCMVKKNGLLQKWIRKKCILFNGTIRLINFIENNETGLSPDDEILLLSKLDLEIIDCGRGKCMKLCEKNGNYILLSFDDPDHLPEWSVKASQCQMIPNCDLSDKFLVYLPEYLFASGKNRNIININLKRNSLITRSHDGNKHMMIGYVDDLVRFTSLKCLNLSSNCLRSFPMPLCQITSLVELDLSGNQINIIPNGIRNLRNLKIINLSNNWLKMLPKNFNEFFKLTYLDLSFNRFTSIPESLNYMEHLESWLLNGNEISNINVSKPLSIMTLQLRLNNLSQPITFNSLAFQKLTKLDLRNGGFAREIDLSNITQLQILYCSNFGLKTLSINGSNIRQIYASNNHLEEIIIMPVPFKLIALDISYNCMDRLPEWIPELNSLISIDASYNRIFTLPYRLFMNMPSLRFVNLKNNELTKLPELVENCCIENLNLSNNKLQNLSTNLLKSSHRLTHLNISNNKLNSLPQANSFTDLNRIQILKMSRNQLTESCISVIMSLKKLRLLDISYNNFNFFTDSTLLQLKYLEEINISYNHLTSIGEEFSQLQNLQILRAHSNKLISIPSFNQSKCLKILDLSNNKLSKIIPEMFITENLKFLDLTCNIPENTKNNQINIKNLKKKMDGKKNIEIEDIGKKGFFKNLQYGFSESNGDKRKMSIYQIRPKEFDNIYFGMVDGSSNNDIALKIKILIEEYLQNQTTVTSDILRKCLINTHEILGKDGNRLGGSALILAINGEEIYIANTGSIKGIIIKENGIVKEITNENSPVKGDEYDRLRNANAIITDDNCINGIFPVGKAIGYSYQFPAILPTPDIEKIILTPNIEHIIICNRECWKYLSDEDIKYCLKISSNCYQIAKILQDIIQSNDYTGNISILVIKVTNKKMHFSNEELQNISKLELNKNFDNVEESALRKIEERLNKISQAISKIETDVISSSYSSLHLKDVKRKKIKRSIISSSASTEDISETNITTQRLHRDTSVPAIKNSSFQEKALLYYAEDGMAIYTRDFCSDLV
;
A
#
# COMPACT_ATOMS: atom_id res chain seq x y z
N MET A 1 26.92 -30.38 -54.64
CA MET A 1 25.98 -31.23 -55.41
C MET A 1 25.72 -32.47 -54.58
N ASN A 2 24.53 -32.95 -54.29
CA ASN A 2 23.15 -32.46 -54.29
C ASN A 2 22.34 -33.46 -53.44
N HIS A 3 21.16 -33.04 -52.99
CA HIS A 3 20.13 -33.79 -52.26
C HIS A 3 20.14 -33.76 -50.73
N LEU A 4 19.75 -32.59 -50.21
CA LEU A 4 18.87 -32.45 -49.06
C LEU A 4 17.42 -32.65 -49.52
N SER A 5 16.76 -33.73 -49.10
CA SER A 5 15.31 -33.90 -49.15
C SER A 5 14.72 -33.52 -47.78
N ILE A 6 14.06 -32.37 -47.74
CA ILE A 6 13.29 -31.89 -46.59
C ILE A 6 11.87 -32.43 -46.76
N GLU A 7 11.49 -33.41 -45.92
CA GLU A 7 10.09 -33.74 -45.71
C GLU A 7 9.40 -32.62 -44.91
N PRO A 8 8.16 -32.23 -45.25
CA PRO A 8 7.39 -31.29 -44.45
C PRO A 8 6.89 -31.97 -43.16
N PRO A 9 6.86 -31.26 -42.01
CA PRO A 9 6.30 -31.80 -40.78
C PRO A 9 4.77 -31.98 -40.91
N PRO A 10 4.18 -32.96 -40.22
CA PRO A 10 2.77 -33.34 -40.39
C PRO A 10 1.82 -32.23 -39.90
N ALA A 11 0.76 -32.01 -40.68
CA ALA A 11 -0.32 -31.08 -40.38
C ALA A 11 -1.14 -31.54 -39.15
N TYR A 12 -0.89 -30.94 -37.99
CA TYR A 12 -1.78 -31.02 -36.83
C TYR A 12 -2.64 -29.74 -36.76
N SER A 13 -3.81 -29.69 -37.41
CA SER A 13 -4.73 -28.56 -37.18
C SER A 13 -6.23 -28.80 -37.41
N VAL A 14 -6.70 -30.01 -37.73
CA VAL A 14 -8.15 -30.30 -37.82
C VAL A 14 -8.60 -31.40 -36.85
N LEU A 15 -7.70 -32.34 -36.49
CA LEU A 15 -7.96 -33.33 -35.44
C LEU A 15 -7.91 -32.73 -34.02
N GLU A 16 -7.16 -31.65 -33.80
CA GLU A 16 -7.08 -31.01 -32.47
C GLU A 16 -8.34 -30.23 -32.09
N LYS A 17 -9.08 -29.58 -33.00
CA LYS A 17 -10.34 -28.90 -32.61
C LYS A 17 -11.45 -29.88 -32.22
N LYS A 18 -11.49 -31.07 -32.83
CA LYS A 18 -12.38 -32.17 -32.40
C LYS A 18 -11.86 -32.88 -31.14
N ASN A 19 -10.54 -33.02 -30.96
CA ASN A 19 -9.94 -33.61 -29.77
C ASN A 19 -9.90 -32.68 -28.55
N ILE A 20 -9.91 -31.36 -28.73
CA ILE A 20 -10.06 -30.35 -27.67
C ILE A 20 -11.51 -30.37 -27.17
N LYS A 21 -12.52 -30.33 -28.05
CA LYS A 21 -13.93 -30.50 -27.61
C LYS A 21 -14.19 -31.87 -26.94
N LYS A 22 -13.53 -32.96 -27.37
CA LYS A 22 -13.60 -34.26 -26.67
C LYS A 22 -12.79 -34.31 -25.37
N LYS A 23 -11.58 -33.74 -25.29
CA LYS A 23 -10.77 -33.63 -24.06
C LYS A 23 -11.46 -32.79 -22.98
N TYR A 24 -12.10 -31.69 -23.36
CA TYR A 24 -12.78 -30.78 -22.42
C TYR A 24 -14.22 -31.21 -22.08
N ASN A 25 -14.81 -32.15 -22.84
CA ASN A 25 -15.98 -32.92 -22.38
C ASN A 25 -15.62 -33.93 -21.27
N GLY A 26 -14.34 -34.24 -21.08
CA GLY A 26 -13.82 -35.05 -19.99
C GLY A 26 -14.20 -34.56 -18.60
N ILE A 27 -14.44 -33.26 -18.39
CA ILE A 27 -14.90 -32.75 -17.08
C ILE A 27 -16.37 -33.12 -16.80
N ARG A 28 -17.17 -33.34 -17.86
CA ARG A 28 -18.52 -33.93 -17.71
C ARG A 28 -18.46 -35.45 -17.55
N GLU A 29 -17.48 -36.13 -18.14
CA GLU A 29 -17.30 -37.59 -18.05
C GLU A 29 -16.52 -38.07 -16.80
N ILE A 30 -15.72 -37.20 -16.16
CA ILE A 30 -15.04 -37.47 -14.87
C ILE A 30 -16.05 -37.71 -13.74
N LYS A 31 -17.34 -37.42 -13.93
CA LYS A 31 -18.40 -37.72 -12.95
C LYS A 31 -18.62 -39.22 -12.68
N ASN A 32 -18.03 -40.13 -13.46
CA ASN A 32 -18.32 -41.57 -13.39
C ASN A 32 -17.21 -42.45 -12.78
N THR A 33 -16.20 -41.89 -12.12
CA THR A 33 -15.31 -42.70 -11.26
C THR A 33 -15.65 -42.42 -9.79
N ASN A 34 -15.73 -43.48 -8.97
CA ASN A 34 -16.21 -43.45 -7.57
C ASN A 34 -15.48 -42.47 -6.61
N ASN A 35 -14.50 -41.70 -7.07
CA ASN A 35 -13.69 -40.78 -6.27
C ASN A 35 -13.65 -39.32 -6.80
N THR A 36 -14.35 -39.01 -7.90
CA THR A 36 -14.40 -37.68 -8.53
C THR A 36 -15.84 -37.17 -8.59
N GLY A 37 -16.45 -36.96 -7.42
CA GLY A 37 -17.84 -36.49 -7.27
C GLY A 37 -17.97 -35.29 -6.34
N THR A 38 -19.18 -34.73 -6.25
CA THR A 38 -19.56 -33.76 -5.21
C THR A 38 -19.52 -34.46 -3.85
N TRP A 39 -18.40 -34.31 -3.14
CA TRP A 39 -18.22 -34.84 -1.80
C TRP A 39 -19.14 -34.12 -0.80
N THR A 40 -19.94 -34.87 -0.04
CA THR A 40 -20.74 -34.33 1.07
C THR A 40 -19.83 -34.06 2.28
N LEU A 41 -20.25 -33.18 3.19
CA LEU A 41 -19.46 -32.87 4.39
C LEU A 41 -19.12 -34.15 5.21
N ASN A 42 -20.05 -35.09 5.28
CA ASN A 42 -19.89 -36.35 6.00
C ASN A 42 -18.90 -37.31 5.31
N SER A 43 -18.93 -37.42 3.98
CA SER A 43 -17.99 -38.28 3.26
C SER A 43 -16.57 -37.73 3.29
N LYS A 44 -16.39 -36.41 3.29
CA LYS A 44 -15.08 -35.76 3.47
C LYS A 44 -14.47 -36.08 4.83
N LYS A 45 -15.26 -35.87 5.90
CA LYS A 45 -14.83 -36.20 7.27
C LYS A 45 -14.45 -37.67 7.40
N HIS A 46 -15.21 -38.58 6.79
CA HIS A 46 -14.91 -40.00 6.81
C HIS A 46 -13.59 -40.33 6.07
N TRP A 47 -13.35 -39.74 4.90
CA TRP A 47 -12.10 -39.93 4.14
C TRP A 47 -10.86 -39.49 4.92
N ILE A 48 -10.90 -38.29 5.51
CA ILE A 48 -9.81 -37.76 6.33
C ILE A 48 -9.60 -38.65 7.56
N LYS A 49 -10.67 -39.03 8.26
CA LYS A 49 -10.59 -39.92 9.44
C LYS A 49 -10.03 -41.31 9.12
N LYS A 50 -10.18 -41.81 7.90
CA LYS A 50 -9.65 -43.12 7.49
C LYS A 50 -8.12 -43.18 7.59
N ASN A 51 -7.43 -42.09 7.26
CA ASN A 51 -6.01 -41.94 7.57
C ASN A 51 -5.65 -40.46 7.79
N PRO A 52 -5.72 -39.97 9.04
CA PRO A 52 -5.69 -38.55 9.37
C PRO A 52 -4.31 -37.89 9.18
N SER A 53 -3.27 -38.66 8.87
CA SER A 53 -1.92 -38.14 8.61
C SER A 53 -1.61 -37.97 7.12
N THR A 54 -2.31 -38.71 6.25
CA THR A 54 -1.99 -38.76 4.81
C THR A 54 -3.12 -38.34 3.91
N ASN A 55 -4.38 -38.55 4.29
CA ASN A 55 -5.54 -38.37 3.40
C ASN A 55 -6.00 -36.93 3.35
N GLY A 56 -6.06 -36.33 2.16
CA GLY A 56 -6.55 -34.98 1.99
C GLY A 56 -7.25 -34.77 0.65
N PHE A 57 -7.40 -33.50 0.29
CA PHE A 57 -8.02 -33.06 -0.95
C PHE A 57 -7.14 -32.03 -1.65
N ILE A 58 -7.15 -32.07 -2.98
CA ILE A 58 -6.64 -30.99 -3.82
C ILE A 58 -7.75 -30.54 -4.77
N ARG A 59 -7.78 -29.25 -5.10
CA ARG A 59 -8.68 -28.68 -6.09
C ARG A 59 -7.93 -28.45 -7.40
N LEU A 60 -8.41 -29.05 -8.48
CA LEU A 60 -7.90 -28.84 -9.83
C LEU A 60 -8.82 -27.92 -10.62
N TYR A 61 -8.27 -26.84 -11.15
CA TYR A 61 -8.95 -25.84 -11.98
C TYR A 61 -8.80 -26.16 -13.46
N THR A 62 -9.80 -25.76 -14.24
CA THR A 62 -9.70 -25.73 -15.71
C THR A 62 -8.69 -24.68 -16.17
N PRO A 63 -8.11 -24.79 -17.37
CA PRO A 63 -7.12 -23.83 -17.86
C PRO A 63 -7.59 -22.37 -17.84
N ASN A 64 -8.87 -22.10 -18.12
CA ASN A 64 -9.44 -20.75 -18.01
C ASN A 64 -9.74 -20.30 -16.56
N GLY A 65 -9.54 -21.16 -15.58
CA GLY A 65 -9.77 -20.89 -14.15
C GLY A 65 -11.25 -20.71 -13.75
N GLU A 66 -12.21 -20.94 -14.64
CA GLU A 66 -13.64 -20.73 -14.33
C GLU A 66 -14.27 -21.90 -13.58
N LYS A 67 -13.84 -23.14 -13.89
CA LYS A 67 -14.37 -24.36 -13.29
C LYS A 67 -13.28 -25.06 -12.50
N SER A 68 -13.68 -25.86 -11.51
CA SER A 68 -12.75 -26.71 -10.75
C SER A 68 -13.42 -27.98 -10.27
N THR A 69 -12.60 -28.97 -9.92
CA THR A 69 -13.01 -30.26 -9.36
C THR A 69 -12.12 -30.58 -8.16
N VAL A 70 -12.71 -31.19 -7.12
CA VAL A 70 -11.99 -31.59 -5.91
C VAL A 70 -11.71 -33.08 -5.97
N ILE A 71 -10.48 -33.47 -5.66
CA ILE A 71 -10.01 -34.85 -5.76
C ILE A 71 -9.43 -35.28 -4.41
N ALA A 72 -9.87 -36.45 -3.93
CA ALA A 72 -9.27 -37.10 -2.78
C ALA A 72 -7.91 -37.71 -3.15
N VAL A 73 -6.87 -37.35 -2.40
CA VAL A 73 -5.48 -37.80 -2.63
C VAL A 73 -4.77 -38.08 -1.31
N THR A 74 -3.64 -38.78 -1.35
CA THR A 74 -2.75 -38.95 -0.19
C THR A 74 -1.47 -38.12 -0.33
N ILE A 75 -0.78 -37.86 0.78
CA ILE A 75 0.43 -37.01 0.80
C ILE A 75 1.59 -37.60 -0.02
N ASP A 76 1.61 -38.92 -0.20
CA ASP A 76 2.63 -39.65 -0.97
C ASP A 76 2.31 -39.76 -2.46
N GLN A 77 1.06 -39.49 -2.87
CA GLN A 77 0.67 -39.55 -4.28
C GLN A 77 1.40 -38.47 -5.07
N THR A 78 2.08 -38.92 -6.11
CA THR A 78 2.83 -38.09 -7.04
C THR A 78 1.90 -37.44 -8.06
N THR A 79 2.42 -36.47 -8.81
CA THR A 79 1.70 -35.83 -9.91
C THR A 79 1.35 -36.86 -10.99
N GLU A 80 2.24 -37.83 -11.23
CA GLU A 80 1.98 -38.97 -12.11
C GLU A 80 0.79 -39.82 -11.63
N ASP A 81 0.75 -40.20 -10.35
CA ASP A 81 -0.37 -40.99 -9.78
C ASP A 81 -1.71 -40.27 -9.97
N ILE A 82 -1.73 -38.95 -9.73
CA ILE A 82 -2.93 -38.13 -9.85
C ILE A 82 -3.34 -38.00 -11.32
N CYS A 83 -2.38 -37.73 -12.21
CA CYS A 83 -2.60 -37.65 -13.66
C CYS A 83 -3.22 -38.95 -14.21
N ASN A 84 -2.68 -40.10 -13.83
CA ASN A 84 -3.20 -41.41 -14.21
C ASN A 84 -4.61 -41.66 -13.64
N LYS A 85 -4.84 -41.27 -12.38
CA LYS A 85 -6.14 -41.44 -11.69
C LYS A 85 -7.30 -40.70 -12.37
N ILE A 86 -7.05 -39.52 -12.94
CA ILE A 86 -8.08 -38.67 -13.58
C ILE A 86 -7.92 -38.54 -15.10
N ASN A 87 -7.00 -39.30 -15.68
CA ASN A 87 -6.72 -39.35 -17.12
C ASN A 87 -6.38 -37.97 -17.73
N ILE A 88 -5.41 -37.26 -17.14
CA ILE A 88 -4.86 -36.00 -17.68
C ILE A 88 -3.34 -36.11 -17.88
N SER A 89 -2.78 -35.30 -18.78
CA SER A 89 -1.36 -35.39 -19.17
C SER A 89 -0.40 -34.66 -18.22
N SER A 90 -0.85 -33.64 -17.50
CA SER A 90 0.01 -32.84 -16.64
C SER A 90 -0.78 -31.96 -15.69
N ILE A 91 -0.17 -31.59 -14.56
CA ILE A 91 -0.70 -30.59 -13.64
C ILE A 91 0.22 -29.37 -13.68
N TYR A 92 -0.37 -28.17 -13.75
CA TYR A 92 0.35 -26.91 -13.55
C TYR A 92 0.02 -26.36 -12.16
N VAL A 93 1.00 -25.76 -11.50
CA VAL A 93 0.82 -25.09 -10.22
C VAL A 93 1.06 -23.60 -10.39
N GLN A 94 0.20 -22.81 -9.77
CA GLN A 94 0.39 -21.40 -9.53
C GLN A 94 0.56 -21.19 -8.03
N ILE A 95 1.62 -20.52 -7.62
CA ILE A 95 1.84 -20.12 -6.21
C ILE A 95 1.80 -18.59 -6.15
N GLY A 96 1.00 -18.05 -5.23
CA GLY A 96 0.60 -16.65 -5.24
C GLY A 96 -0.12 -16.28 -6.55
N ASN A 97 -0.03 -15.01 -6.96
CA ASN A 97 -0.60 -14.51 -8.22
C ASN A 97 0.46 -14.11 -9.25
N LEU A 98 1.61 -14.80 -9.27
CA LEU A 98 2.74 -14.42 -10.13
C LEU A 98 3.26 -15.57 -11.01
N HIS A 99 3.56 -16.75 -10.43
CA HIS A 99 4.31 -17.77 -11.16
C HIS A 99 3.52 -19.04 -11.40
N ILE A 100 3.50 -19.49 -12.66
CA ILE A 100 2.87 -20.73 -13.11
C ILE A 100 3.94 -21.65 -13.66
N ARG A 101 3.99 -22.87 -13.17
CA ARG A 101 4.91 -23.88 -13.70
C ARG A 101 4.24 -25.23 -13.83
N LYS A 102 4.69 -26.01 -14.80
CA LYS A 102 4.35 -27.42 -14.88
C LYS A 102 4.95 -28.13 -13.67
N LEU A 103 4.14 -28.94 -12.98
CA LEU A 103 4.65 -29.79 -11.90
C LEU A 103 5.41 -30.98 -12.48
N PRO A 104 6.64 -31.26 -12.00
CA PRO A 104 7.32 -32.52 -12.25
C PRO A 104 6.47 -33.74 -11.84
N LEU A 105 6.64 -34.86 -12.54
CA LEU A 105 5.84 -36.07 -12.33
C LEU A 105 5.96 -36.65 -10.92
N ASP A 106 7.14 -36.53 -10.32
CA ASP A 106 7.50 -36.97 -8.96
C ASP A 106 7.06 -36.00 -7.85
N SER A 107 6.59 -34.80 -8.20
CA SER A 107 6.12 -33.82 -7.22
C SER A 107 4.87 -34.30 -6.52
N ARG A 108 4.71 -33.95 -5.24
CA ARG A 108 3.59 -34.36 -4.38
C ARG A 108 2.64 -33.18 -4.11
N PRO A 109 1.54 -33.01 -4.88
CA PRO A 109 0.73 -31.79 -4.82
C PRO A 109 0.09 -31.54 -3.45
N LEU A 110 -0.43 -32.57 -2.78
CA LEU A 110 -1.02 -32.42 -1.45
C LEU A 110 0.03 -32.01 -0.42
N TRP A 111 1.22 -32.61 -0.46
CA TRP A 111 2.33 -32.23 0.42
C TRP A 111 2.69 -30.75 0.24
N MET A 112 2.84 -30.30 -1.02
CA MET A 112 3.14 -28.89 -1.33
C MET A 112 2.07 -27.92 -0.83
N GLN A 113 0.79 -28.26 -1.01
CA GLN A 113 -0.33 -27.47 -0.49
C GLN A 113 -0.29 -27.40 1.04
N ASN A 114 -0.04 -28.53 1.70
CA ASN A 114 0.03 -28.60 3.15
C ASN A 114 1.22 -27.79 3.70
N ASP A 115 2.37 -27.85 3.04
CA ASP A 115 3.58 -27.08 3.39
C ASP A 115 3.34 -25.56 3.32
N ILE A 116 2.64 -25.10 2.27
CA ILE A 116 2.25 -23.68 2.14
C ILE A 116 1.25 -23.29 3.24
N LEU A 117 0.26 -24.13 3.53
CA LEU A 117 -0.71 -23.86 4.60
C LEU A 117 -0.03 -23.79 5.98
N MET A 118 0.96 -24.65 6.23
CA MET A 118 1.81 -24.56 7.42
C MET A 118 2.59 -23.24 7.47
N THR A 119 3.19 -22.85 6.35
CA THR A 119 3.95 -21.58 6.21
C THR A 119 3.07 -20.35 6.45
N ILE A 120 1.80 -20.41 6.05
CA ILE A 120 0.80 -19.34 6.28
C ILE A 120 0.37 -19.27 7.75
N GLY A 121 0.57 -20.35 8.51
CA GLY A 121 0.37 -20.38 9.96
C GLY A 121 -0.66 -21.38 10.45
N HIS A 122 -1.16 -22.29 9.59
CA HIS A 122 -2.00 -23.42 10.02
C HIS A 122 -1.15 -24.45 10.76
N LYS A 123 -1.58 -24.87 11.96
CA LYS A 123 -0.73 -25.68 12.86
C LYS A 123 -1.13 -27.15 12.94
N THR A 124 -2.42 -27.46 12.85
CA THR A 124 -2.90 -28.84 13.02
C THR A 124 -3.10 -29.50 11.66
N ILE A 125 -2.76 -30.79 11.58
CA ILE A 125 -2.96 -31.59 10.36
C ILE A 125 -4.44 -31.63 10.00
N GLU A 126 -5.34 -31.72 10.98
CA GLU A 126 -6.79 -31.72 10.75
C GLU A 126 -7.28 -30.41 10.09
N GLU A 127 -6.81 -29.25 10.56
CA GLU A 127 -7.10 -27.95 9.92
C GLU A 127 -6.67 -27.96 8.46
N ILE A 128 -5.40 -28.31 8.20
CA ILE A 128 -4.81 -28.30 6.87
C ILE A 128 -5.56 -29.22 5.91
N LEU A 129 -5.83 -30.46 6.32
CA LEU A 129 -6.51 -31.44 5.48
C LEU A 129 -7.97 -31.04 5.20
N SER A 130 -8.62 -30.32 6.12
CA SER A 130 -9.98 -29.83 5.93
C SER A 130 -10.10 -28.69 4.92
N LEU A 131 -9.00 -27.96 4.64
CA LEU A 131 -8.99 -26.79 3.76
C LEU A 131 -8.72 -27.13 2.29
N GLY A 132 -8.29 -28.35 1.99
CA GLY A 132 -7.81 -28.74 0.66
C GLY A 132 -8.84 -28.65 -0.47
N ASP A 133 -10.12 -28.54 -0.15
CA ASP A 133 -11.20 -28.30 -1.11
C ASP A 133 -11.66 -26.83 -1.18
N SER A 134 -11.05 -25.93 -0.42
CA SER A 134 -11.47 -24.54 -0.32
C SER A 134 -11.25 -23.74 -1.61
N ASN A 135 -12.15 -22.80 -1.89
CA ASN A 135 -12.03 -21.91 -3.06
C ASN A 135 -11.00 -20.80 -2.88
N TYR A 136 -10.71 -20.37 -1.64
CA TYR A 136 -9.76 -19.27 -1.41
C TYR A 136 -8.33 -19.70 -1.74
N LEU A 137 -8.02 -21.00 -1.64
CA LEU A 137 -6.69 -21.54 -1.95
C LEU A 137 -6.21 -21.06 -3.31
N ARG A 138 -7.13 -20.83 -4.28
CA ARG A 138 -6.82 -20.24 -5.58
C ARG A 138 -5.84 -19.06 -5.55
N TYR A 139 -5.94 -18.18 -4.54
CA TYR A 139 -5.14 -16.96 -4.45
C TYR A 139 -3.78 -17.18 -3.77
N ILE A 140 -3.55 -18.37 -3.21
CA ILE A 140 -2.35 -18.80 -2.50
C ILE A 140 -1.64 -19.90 -3.28
N ILE A 141 -2.34 -20.98 -3.61
CA ILE A 141 -1.90 -22.09 -4.45
C ILE A 141 -3.06 -22.63 -5.28
N ALA A 142 -2.89 -22.67 -6.60
CA ALA A 142 -3.87 -23.23 -7.53
C ALA A 142 -3.23 -24.31 -8.40
N PHE A 143 -3.88 -25.46 -8.52
CA PHE A 143 -3.49 -26.52 -9.44
C PHE A 143 -4.40 -26.53 -10.65
N PHE A 144 -3.85 -26.65 -11.86
CA PHE A 144 -4.58 -26.64 -13.12
C PHE A 144 -4.38 -27.95 -13.88
N ILE A 145 -5.43 -28.44 -14.52
CA ILE A 145 -5.41 -29.69 -15.31
C ILE A 145 -4.64 -29.59 -16.64
N ASP A 146 -4.23 -28.39 -17.03
CA ASP A 146 -3.34 -28.09 -18.15
C ASP A 146 -2.77 -26.66 -18.00
N CYS A 147 -1.95 -26.21 -18.95
CA CYS A 147 -1.38 -24.87 -18.96
C CYS A 147 -2.50 -23.82 -18.87
N PRO A 148 -2.52 -22.97 -17.84
CA PRO A 148 -3.54 -21.96 -17.66
C PRO A 148 -3.60 -20.99 -18.85
N ILE A 149 -4.82 -20.56 -19.19
CA ILE A 149 -5.11 -19.58 -20.23
C ILE A 149 -5.73 -18.37 -19.51
N PHE A 150 -4.88 -17.51 -18.95
CA PHE A 150 -5.33 -16.30 -18.28
C PHE A 150 -5.68 -15.24 -19.33
N ASN A 151 -6.98 -14.97 -19.49
CA ASN A 151 -7.56 -13.84 -20.21
C ASN A 151 -6.70 -13.28 -21.35
N ILE A 152 -6.46 -14.09 -22.38
CA ILE A 152 -6.16 -13.56 -23.70
C ILE A 152 -7.51 -13.11 -24.30
N GLU A 153 -8.11 -12.07 -23.73
CA GLU A 153 -9.29 -11.41 -24.34
C GLU A 153 -8.98 -10.84 -25.74
N ASN A 154 -7.71 -10.89 -26.17
CA ASN A 154 -7.27 -10.59 -27.52
C ASN A 154 -6.71 -11.80 -28.28
N ASN A 155 -7.19 -13.03 -28.04
CA ASN A 155 -6.82 -14.15 -28.91
C ASN A 155 -7.49 -14.08 -30.30
N LEU A 156 -8.11 -12.94 -30.62
CA LEU A 156 -8.36 -12.51 -31.99
C LEU A 156 -7.13 -12.82 -32.86
N PHE A 157 -5.88 -12.56 -32.45
CA PHE A 157 -4.69 -12.84 -33.29
C PHE A 157 -4.60 -14.26 -33.88
N SER A 158 -5.15 -15.27 -33.18
CA SER A 158 -5.15 -16.67 -33.63
C SER A 158 -6.36 -17.07 -34.48
N SER A 159 -7.41 -16.23 -34.56
CA SER A 159 -8.59 -16.51 -35.37
C SER A 159 -8.27 -16.30 -36.84
N ILE A 160 -8.25 -17.39 -37.60
CA ILE A 160 -8.16 -17.34 -39.06
C ILE A 160 -9.42 -16.65 -39.59
N LEU A 161 -9.27 -15.49 -40.22
CA LEU A 161 -10.37 -14.90 -40.98
C LEU A 161 -10.33 -15.47 -42.40
N LEU A 162 -11.49 -15.96 -42.85
CA LEU A 162 -11.69 -16.50 -44.19
C LEU A 162 -12.79 -15.68 -44.85
N SER A 163 -12.52 -15.14 -46.03
CA SER A 163 -13.54 -14.45 -46.80
C SER A 163 -13.28 -14.63 -48.29
N THR A 164 -14.23 -14.19 -49.10
CA THR A 164 -14.06 -14.07 -50.54
C THR A 164 -14.12 -12.60 -50.88
N CYS A 165 -13.12 -12.14 -51.63
CA CYS A 165 -12.99 -10.73 -51.96
C CYS A 165 -12.54 -10.55 -53.41
N MET A 166 -12.95 -9.44 -54.00
CA MET A 166 -12.41 -8.95 -55.25
C MET A 166 -11.10 -8.21 -54.95
N VAL A 167 -10.03 -8.59 -55.64
CA VAL A 167 -8.69 -8.03 -55.49
C VAL A 167 -8.34 -7.20 -56.73
N LYS A 168 -7.79 -6.00 -56.54
CA LYS A 168 -7.27 -5.14 -57.61
C LYS A 168 -5.90 -4.59 -57.22
N LYS A 169 -4.88 -4.78 -58.08
CA LYS A 169 -3.53 -4.27 -57.87
C LYS A 169 -3.24 -3.06 -58.74
N ASN A 170 -2.27 -2.25 -58.35
CA ASN A 170 -1.72 -1.20 -59.22
C ASN A 170 -0.87 -1.82 -60.35
N GLY A 171 -1.23 -1.56 -61.62
CA GLY A 171 -0.60 -2.12 -62.82
C GLY A 171 -1.38 -1.82 -64.13
N LEU A 172 -0.75 -2.03 -65.29
CA LEU A 172 -1.20 -1.60 -66.64
C LEU A 172 -2.58 -2.14 -67.10
N LEU A 173 -3.12 -3.19 -66.46
CA LEU A 173 -4.46 -3.73 -66.76
C LEU A 173 -5.26 -3.89 -65.45
N GLN A 174 -6.09 -2.89 -65.15
CA GLN A 174 -6.84 -2.77 -63.90
C GLN A 174 -8.13 -3.61 -63.89
N LYS A 175 -8.04 -4.94 -63.84
CA LYS A 175 -9.21 -5.82 -63.65
C LYS A 175 -9.31 -6.29 -62.21
N TRP A 176 -10.53 -6.31 -61.67
CA TRP A 176 -10.83 -6.92 -60.38
C TRP A 176 -10.94 -8.44 -60.53
N ILE A 177 -10.19 -9.19 -59.71
CA ILE A 177 -10.16 -10.66 -59.75
C ILE A 177 -10.74 -11.19 -58.44
N ARG A 178 -11.69 -12.12 -58.50
CA ARG A 178 -12.25 -12.76 -57.31
C ARG A 178 -11.24 -13.75 -56.74
N LYS A 179 -10.93 -13.64 -55.45
CA LYS A 179 -10.02 -14.54 -54.73
C LYS A 179 -10.59 -14.93 -53.38
N LYS A 180 -10.19 -16.09 -52.87
CA LYS A 180 -10.41 -16.45 -51.47
C LYS A 180 -9.26 -15.86 -50.67
N CYS A 181 -9.57 -15.10 -49.65
CA CYS A 181 -8.58 -14.48 -48.78
C CYS A 181 -8.57 -15.15 -47.41
N ILE A 182 -7.37 -15.36 -46.88
CA ILE A 182 -7.14 -15.91 -45.55
C ILE A 182 -6.23 -14.94 -44.79
N LEU A 183 -6.71 -14.36 -43.70
CA LEU A 183 -5.88 -13.58 -42.79
C LEU A 183 -5.53 -14.43 -41.58
N PHE A 184 -4.22 -14.62 -41.35
CA PHE A 184 -3.70 -15.37 -40.23
C PHE A 184 -2.31 -14.87 -39.83
N ASN A 185 -2.08 -14.64 -38.53
CA ASN A 185 -0.78 -14.25 -37.96
C ASN A 185 -0.04 -13.13 -38.73
N GLY A 186 -0.74 -12.05 -39.10
CA GLY A 186 -0.13 -10.92 -39.81
C GLY A 186 0.20 -11.17 -41.29
N THR A 187 -0.29 -12.26 -41.86
CA THR A 187 -0.27 -12.52 -43.31
C THR A 187 -1.68 -12.55 -43.88
N ILE A 188 -1.85 -12.00 -45.09
CA ILE A 188 -3.03 -12.21 -45.92
C ILE A 188 -2.61 -13.09 -47.09
N ARG A 189 -3.14 -14.31 -47.17
CA ARG A 189 -2.96 -15.21 -48.31
C ARG A 189 -4.13 -15.04 -49.26
N LEU A 190 -3.83 -14.78 -50.53
CA LEU A 190 -4.79 -14.63 -51.61
C LEU A 190 -4.73 -15.85 -52.52
N ILE A 191 -5.78 -16.66 -52.49
CA ILE A 191 -5.87 -17.95 -53.17
C ILE A 191 -6.77 -17.80 -54.41
N ASN A 192 -6.30 -18.32 -55.54
CA ASN A 192 -7.08 -18.34 -56.78
C ASN A 192 -8.17 -19.41 -56.70
N PHE A 193 -9.37 -19.12 -57.21
CA PHE A 193 -10.39 -20.15 -57.43
C PHE A 193 -9.99 -20.97 -58.66
N ILE A 194 -9.33 -22.10 -58.44
CA ILE A 194 -9.13 -23.11 -59.49
C ILE A 194 -10.02 -24.29 -59.11
N GLU A 195 -10.97 -24.62 -59.99
CA GLU A 195 -11.76 -25.85 -59.87
C GLU A 195 -10.79 -27.04 -59.98
N ASN A 196 -10.77 -27.90 -58.95
CA ASN A 196 -10.02 -29.16 -58.83
C ASN A 196 -8.58 -29.10 -58.28
N ASN A 197 -8.37 -28.62 -57.05
CA ASN A 197 -7.18 -28.98 -56.26
C ASN A 197 -7.54 -29.18 -54.77
N GLU A 198 -7.70 -30.44 -54.35
CA GLU A 198 -8.05 -30.84 -52.97
C GLU A 198 -6.90 -30.65 -51.95
N THR A 199 -5.70 -30.26 -52.39
CA THR A 199 -4.52 -30.09 -51.52
C THR A 199 -4.28 -28.65 -51.04
N GLY A 200 -5.00 -27.65 -51.58
CA GLY A 200 -4.93 -26.25 -51.11
C GLY A 200 -3.55 -25.58 -51.22
N LEU A 201 -2.64 -26.09 -52.04
CA LEU A 201 -1.31 -25.52 -52.28
C LEU A 201 -1.11 -25.31 -53.79
N SER A 202 -1.41 -24.10 -54.26
CA SER A 202 -0.95 -23.65 -55.59
C SER A 202 0.35 -22.85 -55.42
N PRO A 203 1.37 -23.05 -56.27
CA PRO A 203 2.57 -22.18 -56.29
C PRO A 203 2.26 -20.73 -56.68
N ASP A 204 1.06 -20.45 -57.19
CA ASP A 204 0.59 -19.11 -57.58
C ASP A 204 -0.17 -18.36 -56.47
N ASP A 205 -0.23 -18.91 -55.25
CA ASP A 205 -0.84 -18.25 -54.11
C ASP A 205 0.02 -17.07 -53.64
N GLU A 206 -0.60 -15.90 -53.50
CA GLU A 206 0.11 -14.70 -53.11
C GLU A 206 0.01 -14.47 -51.60
N ILE A 207 1.14 -14.27 -50.94
CA ILE A 207 1.22 -14.03 -49.49
C ILE A 207 1.65 -12.58 -49.24
N LEU A 208 0.75 -11.80 -48.68
CA LEU A 208 0.98 -10.42 -48.28
C LEU A 208 1.37 -10.36 -46.80
N LEU A 209 2.49 -9.70 -46.50
CA LEU A 209 2.96 -9.52 -45.13
C LEU A 209 2.52 -8.14 -44.60
N LEU A 210 1.57 -8.11 -43.67
CA LEU A 210 0.99 -6.86 -43.18
C LEU A 210 2.00 -5.92 -42.51
N SER A 211 3.09 -6.46 -41.95
CA SER A 211 4.17 -5.64 -41.36
C SER A 211 4.96 -4.79 -42.36
N LYS A 212 4.78 -5.03 -43.66
CA LYS A 212 5.41 -4.25 -44.75
C LYS A 212 4.43 -3.33 -45.48
N LEU A 213 3.17 -3.32 -45.06
CA LEU A 213 2.07 -2.68 -45.78
C LEU A 213 1.35 -1.70 -44.87
N ASP A 214 1.13 -0.48 -45.35
CA ASP A 214 0.24 0.49 -44.71
C ASP A 214 -1.21 0.16 -45.07
N LEU A 215 -2.11 0.25 -44.09
CA LEU A 215 -3.51 -0.14 -44.26
C LEU A 215 -4.41 1.10 -44.19
N GLU A 216 -5.22 1.29 -45.22
CA GLU A 216 -6.23 2.35 -45.30
C GLU A 216 -7.57 1.76 -45.74
N ILE A 217 -8.68 2.31 -45.25
CA ILE A 217 -10.02 2.02 -45.80
C ILE A 217 -10.37 3.15 -46.75
N ILE A 218 -10.63 2.82 -48.02
CA ILE A 218 -10.98 3.80 -49.04
C ILE A 218 -12.32 3.46 -49.69
N ASP A 219 -13.02 4.48 -50.19
CA ASP A 219 -14.16 4.27 -51.08
C ASP A 219 -13.66 3.96 -52.50
N CYS A 220 -14.24 2.94 -53.10
CA CYS A 220 -14.02 2.58 -54.51
C CYS A 220 -15.35 2.37 -55.23
N GLY A 221 -15.34 2.16 -56.54
CA GLY A 221 -16.55 1.91 -57.34
C GLY A 221 -17.35 0.65 -56.97
N ARG A 222 -16.94 -0.11 -55.95
CA ARG A 222 -17.64 -1.28 -55.38
C ARG A 222 -18.02 -1.10 -53.90
N GLY A 223 -17.94 0.13 -53.38
CA GLY A 223 -18.12 0.46 -51.96
C GLY A 223 -16.79 0.60 -51.23
N LYS A 224 -16.82 0.48 -49.91
CA LYS A 224 -15.61 0.57 -49.08
C LYS A 224 -14.73 -0.66 -49.30
N CYS A 225 -13.44 -0.44 -49.50
CA CYS A 225 -12.45 -1.50 -49.67
C CYS A 225 -11.20 -1.25 -48.83
N MET A 226 -10.49 -2.32 -48.48
CA MET A 226 -9.25 -2.26 -47.73
C MET A 226 -8.08 -2.11 -48.70
N LYS A 227 -7.36 -0.99 -48.62
CA LYS A 227 -6.16 -0.69 -49.39
C LYS A 227 -4.91 -1.02 -48.57
N LEU A 228 -4.03 -1.83 -49.15
CA LEU A 228 -2.73 -2.21 -48.59
C LEU A 228 -1.64 -1.61 -49.46
N CYS A 229 -0.82 -0.71 -48.90
CA CYS A 229 0.21 0.05 -49.61
C CYS A 229 1.62 -0.39 -49.22
N GLU A 230 2.48 -0.66 -50.19
CA GLU A 230 3.92 -0.83 -49.99
C GLU A 230 4.63 0.54 -49.94
N LYS A 231 5.78 0.61 -49.26
CA LYS A 231 6.62 1.83 -49.17
C LYS A 231 7.11 2.37 -50.52
N ASN A 232 7.10 1.55 -51.57
CA ASN A 232 7.48 1.91 -52.94
C ASN A 232 6.32 2.51 -53.76
N GLY A 233 5.13 2.68 -53.16
CA GLY A 233 3.93 3.24 -53.81
C GLY A 233 3.02 2.22 -54.49
N ASN A 234 3.35 0.93 -54.50
CA ASN A 234 2.46 -0.13 -54.96
C ASN A 234 1.31 -0.34 -53.97
N TYR A 235 0.11 -0.67 -54.46
CA TYR A 235 -1.01 -0.98 -53.58
C TYR A 235 -1.91 -2.09 -54.11
N ILE A 236 -2.61 -2.73 -53.17
CA ILE A 236 -3.59 -3.79 -53.40
C ILE A 236 -4.90 -3.38 -52.72
N LEU A 237 -6.01 -3.42 -53.46
CA LEU A 237 -7.37 -3.19 -52.96
C LEU A 237 -8.08 -4.52 -52.76
N LEU A 238 -8.70 -4.69 -51.59
CA LEU A 238 -9.51 -5.84 -51.22
C LEU A 238 -10.94 -5.36 -50.94
N SER A 239 -11.87 -5.71 -51.84
CA SER A 239 -13.30 -5.45 -51.69
C SER A 239 -13.98 -6.77 -51.33
N PHE A 240 -14.42 -6.92 -50.09
CA PHE A 240 -15.07 -8.15 -49.62
C PHE A 240 -16.45 -8.33 -50.26
N ASP A 241 -16.82 -9.57 -50.58
CA ASP A 241 -18.12 -9.88 -51.17
C ASP A 241 -19.27 -9.59 -50.19
N ASP A 242 -19.01 -9.77 -48.89
CA ASP A 242 -19.89 -9.36 -47.79
C ASP A 242 -19.30 -8.11 -47.11
N PRO A 243 -20.02 -6.96 -47.15
CA PRO A 243 -19.57 -5.71 -46.55
C PRO A 243 -19.31 -5.79 -45.04
N ASP A 244 -20.00 -6.69 -44.32
CA ASP A 244 -19.88 -6.82 -42.86
C ASP A 244 -18.54 -7.44 -42.43
N HIS A 245 -17.81 -8.08 -43.36
CA HIS A 245 -16.46 -8.59 -43.10
C HIS A 245 -15.39 -7.48 -43.11
N LEU A 246 -15.61 -6.34 -43.76
CA LEU A 246 -14.59 -5.28 -43.88
C LEU A 246 -14.19 -4.66 -42.52
N PRO A 247 -15.12 -4.30 -41.62
CA PRO A 247 -14.79 -3.82 -40.27
C PRO A 247 -13.97 -4.84 -39.48
N GLU A 248 -14.37 -6.12 -39.50
CA GLU A 248 -13.67 -7.19 -38.80
C GLU A 248 -12.25 -7.38 -39.36
N TRP A 249 -12.11 -7.47 -40.68
CA TRP A 249 -10.81 -7.64 -41.35
C TRP A 249 -9.87 -6.45 -41.18
N SER A 250 -10.39 -5.22 -41.21
CA SER A 250 -9.57 -4.00 -41.04
C SER A 250 -9.07 -3.85 -39.60
N VAL A 251 -9.93 -4.08 -38.60
CA VAL A 251 -9.52 -4.13 -37.18
C VAL A 251 -8.51 -5.26 -36.96
N LYS A 252 -8.72 -6.42 -37.58
CA LYS A 252 -7.80 -7.55 -37.45
C LYS A 252 -6.44 -7.30 -38.08
N ALA A 253 -6.42 -6.77 -39.29
CA ALA A 253 -5.21 -6.54 -40.06
C ALA A 253 -4.36 -5.42 -39.44
N SER A 254 -5.00 -4.33 -38.98
CA SER A 254 -4.32 -3.25 -38.24
C SER A 254 -3.73 -3.74 -36.91
N GLN A 255 -4.46 -4.56 -36.14
CA GLN A 255 -3.92 -5.20 -34.93
C GLN A 255 -2.67 -6.06 -35.24
N CYS A 256 -2.64 -6.73 -36.40
CA CYS A 256 -1.51 -7.59 -36.81
C CYS A 256 -0.31 -6.85 -37.41
N GLN A 257 -0.38 -5.54 -37.63
CA GLN A 257 0.79 -4.72 -37.95
C GLN A 257 1.65 -4.61 -36.68
N MET A 258 2.63 -5.52 -36.55
CA MET A 258 3.46 -5.63 -35.35
C MET A 258 4.33 -4.39 -35.14
N ILE A 259 4.17 -3.78 -33.97
CA ILE A 259 4.96 -2.66 -33.48
C ILE A 259 6.39 -3.20 -33.16
N PRO A 260 7.47 -2.46 -33.45
CA PRO A 260 8.85 -2.84 -33.09
C PRO A 260 9.07 -3.12 -31.59
N ASN A 261 8.12 -2.69 -30.76
CA ASN A 261 8.09 -2.86 -29.31
C ASN A 261 6.96 -3.81 -28.95
N CYS A 262 7.29 -4.90 -28.27
CA CYS A 262 6.35 -5.92 -27.83
C CYS A 262 6.35 -6.00 -26.30
N ASP A 263 5.24 -5.59 -25.68
CA ASP A 263 5.03 -5.75 -24.23
C ASP A 263 4.11 -6.93 -23.93
N LEU A 264 4.70 -7.96 -23.35
CA LEU A 264 4.08 -9.20 -22.91
C LEU A 264 4.30 -9.42 -21.41
N SER A 265 4.49 -8.35 -20.64
CA SER A 265 4.59 -8.43 -19.18
C SER A 265 3.26 -8.78 -18.51
N ASP A 266 3.34 -9.47 -17.37
CA ASP A 266 2.17 -9.89 -16.57
C ASP A 266 1.12 -10.69 -17.35
N LYS A 267 1.58 -11.45 -18.36
CA LYS A 267 0.72 -12.30 -19.21
C LYS A 267 0.71 -13.76 -18.79
N PHE A 268 1.35 -14.09 -17.66
CA PHE A 268 1.38 -15.44 -17.11
C PHE A 268 1.94 -16.49 -18.10
N LEU A 269 2.84 -16.06 -18.98
CA LEU A 269 3.37 -16.89 -20.07
C LEU A 269 4.34 -17.93 -19.56
N VAL A 270 4.16 -19.18 -19.99
CA VAL A 270 5.17 -20.25 -19.86
C VAL A 270 6.02 -20.35 -21.13
N TYR A 271 5.41 -20.09 -22.28
CA TYR A 271 6.05 -20.04 -23.59
C TYR A 271 5.74 -18.70 -24.28
N LEU A 272 6.68 -18.21 -25.06
CA LEU A 272 6.48 -17.10 -25.98
C LEU A 272 5.42 -17.49 -27.02
N PRO A 273 4.46 -16.60 -27.31
CA PRO A 273 3.41 -16.90 -28.28
C PRO A 273 3.96 -17.23 -29.68
N GLU A 274 3.47 -18.30 -30.30
CA GLU A 274 3.95 -18.77 -31.62
C GLU A 274 3.82 -17.72 -32.73
N TYR A 275 2.85 -16.80 -32.63
CA TYR A 275 2.69 -15.71 -33.60
C TYR A 275 3.91 -14.78 -33.67
N LEU A 276 4.70 -14.67 -32.59
CA LEU A 276 5.98 -13.94 -32.58
C LEU A 276 7.01 -14.58 -33.54
N PHE A 277 6.79 -15.83 -33.96
CA PHE A 277 7.69 -16.59 -34.81
C PHE A 277 7.10 -17.02 -36.17
N ALA A 278 5.79 -16.80 -36.41
CA ALA A 278 5.12 -17.05 -37.70
C ALA A 278 5.44 -16.02 -38.82
N SER A 279 6.46 -16.28 -39.67
CA SER A 279 7.02 -15.49 -40.82
C SER A 279 8.49 -14.99 -40.72
N GLY A 280 9.33 -15.43 -41.68
CA GLY A 280 10.51 -14.76 -42.27
C GLY A 280 11.75 -14.35 -41.42
N LYS A 281 12.96 -14.57 -41.95
CA LYS A 281 14.29 -14.23 -41.37
C LYS A 281 14.54 -12.74 -41.02
N ASN A 282 13.65 -11.80 -41.36
CA ASN A 282 13.83 -10.36 -41.13
C ASN A 282 12.61 -9.76 -40.41
N ARG A 283 12.51 -9.95 -39.08
CA ARG A 283 11.55 -9.21 -38.25
C ARG A 283 12.22 -8.09 -37.49
N ASN A 284 11.66 -6.88 -37.60
CA ASN A 284 12.13 -5.68 -36.93
C ASN A 284 11.60 -5.57 -35.48
N ILE A 285 11.58 -6.66 -34.72
CA ILE A 285 11.32 -6.55 -33.27
C ILE A 285 12.61 -6.08 -32.62
N ILE A 286 12.54 -4.89 -32.04
CA ILE A 286 13.68 -4.20 -31.43
C ILE A 286 13.60 -4.32 -29.92
N ASN A 287 12.40 -4.27 -29.34
CA ASN A 287 12.20 -4.30 -27.89
C ASN A 287 11.18 -5.38 -27.52
N ILE A 288 11.53 -6.23 -26.56
CA ILE A 288 10.63 -7.25 -25.99
C ILE A 288 10.63 -7.12 -24.47
N ASN A 289 9.45 -6.88 -23.89
CA ASN A 289 9.22 -6.90 -22.45
C ASN A 289 8.46 -8.17 -22.06
N LEU A 290 9.08 -9.02 -21.25
CA LEU A 290 8.54 -10.30 -20.76
C LEU A 290 8.54 -10.37 -19.23
N LYS A 291 8.56 -9.22 -18.56
CA LYS A 291 8.57 -9.09 -17.11
C LYS A 291 7.41 -9.84 -16.45
N ARG A 292 7.67 -10.46 -15.28
CA ARG A 292 6.65 -11.13 -14.44
C ARG A 292 5.83 -12.18 -15.21
N ASN A 293 6.53 -13.09 -15.88
CA ASN A 293 5.96 -14.29 -16.47
C ASN A 293 6.56 -15.54 -15.78
N SER A 294 6.49 -16.70 -16.42
CA SER A 294 7.06 -17.96 -15.94
C SER A 294 7.73 -18.72 -17.07
N LEU A 295 8.50 -17.98 -17.87
CA LEU A 295 9.10 -18.50 -19.08
C LEU A 295 10.13 -19.58 -18.77
N ILE A 296 10.17 -20.61 -19.62
CA ILE A 296 11.09 -21.73 -19.47
C ILE A 296 12.17 -21.77 -20.56
N THR A 297 13.32 -22.32 -20.19
CA THR A 297 14.41 -22.65 -21.13
C THR A 297 14.34 -24.12 -21.53
N ARG A 298 14.97 -24.48 -22.65
CA ARG A 298 15.08 -25.88 -23.08
C ARG A 298 15.90 -26.69 -22.06
N SER A 299 15.48 -27.92 -21.75
CA SER A 299 16.27 -28.84 -20.95
C SER A 299 17.48 -29.34 -21.75
N HIS A 300 18.60 -29.61 -21.07
CA HIS A 300 19.82 -30.13 -21.70
C HIS A 300 19.66 -31.60 -22.17
N ASP A 301 18.62 -32.30 -21.69
CA ASP A 301 18.40 -33.74 -21.87
C ASP A 301 17.80 -34.15 -23.23
N GLY A 302 18.06 -33.37 -24.29
CA GLY A 302 17.98 -33.88 -25.66
C GLY A 302 16.60 -34.24 -26.23
N ASN A 303 15.48 -33.84 -25.60
CA ASN A 303 14.16 -34.06 -26.21
C ASN A 303 13.95 -33.16 -27.43
N LYS A 304 14.10 -33.78 -28.62
CA LYS A 304 14.05 -33.23 -29.99
C LYS A 304 12.68 -32.68 -30.44
N HIS A 305 11.79 -32.26 -29.55
CA HIS A 305 10.54 -31.66 -30.02
C HIS A 305 10.77 -30.21 -30.50
N MET A 306 10.51 -29.99 -31.80
CA MET A 306 10.62 -28.71 -32.55
C MET A 306 9.63 -27.61 -32.09
N MET A 307 9.08 -27.70 -30.88
CA MET A 307 8.14 -26.70 -30.36
C MET A 307 8.89 -25.37 -30.17
N ILE A 308 8.33 -24.30 -30.73
CA ILE A 308 8.88 -22.93 -30.66
C ILE A 308 8.21 -22.17 -29.52
N GLY A 309 8.95 -21.28 -28.87
CA GLY A 309 8.43 -20.43 -27.79
C GLY A 309 9.23 -20.47 -26.49
N TYR A 310 10.34 -21.21 -26.45
CA TYR A 310 11.26 -21.16 -25.31
C TYR A 310 12.03 -19.83 -25.31
N VAL A 311 12.56 -19.44 -24.15
CA VAL A 311 13.47 -18.28 -24.06
C VAL A 311 14.65 -18.44 -25.03
N ASP A 312 15.12 -19.67 -25.22
CA ASP A 312 16.16 -20.05 -26.19
C ASP A 312 15.84 -19.64 -27.64
N ASP A 313 14.56 -19.58 -28.02
CA ASP A 313 14.14 -19.22 -29.37
C ASP A 313 14.22 -17.70 -29.65
N LEU A 314 14.47 -16.86 -28.63
CA LEU A 314 14.69 -15.42 -28.79
C LEU A 314 15.89 -15.10 -29.70
N VAL A 315 16.82 -16.04 -29.87
CA VAL A 315 17.95 -15.91 -30.81
C VAL A 315 17.53 -15.67 -32.26
N ARG A 316 16.28 -15.98 -32.59
CA ARG A 316 15.69 -15.73 -33.93
C ARG A 316 15.44 -14.25 -34.20
N PHE A 317 15.43 -13.39 -33.17
CA PHE A 317 15.22 -11.94 -33.31
C PHE A 317 16.56 -11.21 -33.49
N THR A 318 17.06 -11.19 -34.73
CA THR A 318 18.38 -10.61 -35.08
C THR A 318 18.48 -9.09 -34.93
N SER A 319 17.35 -8.39 -34.84
CA SER A 319 17.28 -6.93 -34.65
C SER A 319 17.03 -6.51 -33.20
N LEU A 320 16.95 -7.46 -32.27
CA LEU A 320 16.57 -7.21 -30.87
C LEU A 320 17.65 -6.41 -30.15
N LYS A 321 17.27 -5.26 -29.57
CA LYS A 321 18.15 -4.36 -28.82
C LYS A 321 17.82 -4.35 -27.33
N CYS A 322 16.55 -4.35 -26.94
CA CYS A 322 16.16 -4.35 -25.53
C CYS A 322 15.36 -5.60 -25.20
N LEU A 323 15.77 -6.30 -24.15
CA LEU A 323 15.10 -7.51 -23.67
C LEU A 323 14.92 -7.43 -22.15
N ASN A 324 13.67 -7.44 -21.71
CA ASN A 324 13.33 -7.55 -20.29
C ASN A 324 12.79 -8.95 -19.99
N LEU A 325 13.53 -9.72 -19.18
CA LEU A 325 13.19 -11.04 -18.66
C LEU A 325 13.07 -11.04 -17.13
N SER A 326 12.88 -9.87 -16.52
CA SER A 326 12.80 -9.74 -15.06
C SER A 326 11.65 -10.54 -14.45
N SER A 327 11.85 -11.06 -13.24
CA SER A 327 10.83 -11.79 -12.47
C SER A 327 10.20 -12.98 -13.22
N ASN A 328 11.02 -13.86 -13.81
CA ASN A 328 10.57 -15.08 -14.51
C ASN A 328 10.91 -16.39 -13.78
N CYS A 329 11.49 -16.32 -12.58
CA CYS A 329 12.00 -17.48 -11.82
C CYS A 329 13.05 -18.33 -12.57
N LEU A 330 13.83 -17.72 -13.47
CA LEU A 330 14.89 -18.44 -14.19
C LEU A 330 16.00 -18.85 -13.21
N ARG A 331 16.28 -20.15 -13.10
CA ARG A 331 17.35 -20.69 -12.23
C ARG A 331 18.74 -20.65 -12.86
N SER A 332 18.80 -20.61 -14.18
CA SER A 332 20.01 -20.63 -14.97
C SER A 332 19.94 -19.57 -16.07
N PHE A 333 21.08 -18.98 -16.41
CA PHE A 333 21.17 -18.07 -17.54
C PHE A 333 20.86 -18.82 -18.86
N PRO A 334 19.96 -18.32 -19.72
CA PRO A 334 19.67 -18.93 -21.02
C PRO A 334 20.85 -18.75 -22.00
N MET A 335 21.70 -19.77 -22.14
CA MET A 335 22.93 -19.73 -22.96
C MET A 335 22.74 -19.17 -24.38
N PRO A 336 21.66 -19.50 -25.14
CA PRO A 336 21.46 -18.97 -26.49
C PRO A 336 21.32 -17.44 -26.57
N LEU A 337 20.95 -16.76 -25.48
CA LEU A 337 20.90 -15.29 -25.46
C LEU A 337 22.26 -14.66 -25.74
N CYS A 338 23.36 -15.35 -25.45
CA CYS A 338 24.73 -14.90 -25.76
C CYS A 338 24.99 -14.75 -27.27
N GLN A 339 24.11 -15.25 -28.13
CA GLN A 339 24.22 -15.15 -29.59
C GLN A 339 23.53 -13.90 -30.15
N ILE A 340 22.75 -13.18 -29.34
CA ILE A 340 22.00 -11.98 -29.77
C ILE A 340 22.91 -10.74 -29.66
N THR A 341 23.91 -10.65 -30.53
CA THR A 341 24.93 -9.60 -30.49
C THR A 341 24.40 -8.18 -30.76
N SER A 342 23.13 -8.05 -31.18
CA SER A 342 22.42 -6.78 -31.35
C SER A 342 21.95 -6.14 -30.04
N LEU A 343 21.94 -6.89 -28.92
CA LEU A 343 21.46 -6.40 -27.63
C LEU A 343 22.26 -5.21 -27.12
N VAL A 344 21.52 -4.22 -26.62
CA VAL A 344 21.98 -2.98 -25.98
C VAL A 344 21.54 -2.96 -24.52
N GLU A 345 20.36 -3.50 -24.21
CA GLU A 345 19.81 -3.53 -22.85
C GLU A 345 19.29 -4.93 -22.53
N LEU A 346 19.70 -5.46 -21.38
CA LEU A 346 19.27 -6.76 -20.88
C LEU A 346 18.91 -6.67 -19.40
N ASP A 347 17.63 -6.89 -19.09
CA ASP A 347 17.14 -6.96 -17.72
C ASP A 347 16.80 -8.41 -17.36
N LEU A 348 17.54 -8.97 -16.40
CA LEU A 348 17.36 -10.31 -15.84
C LEU A 348 17.08 -10.25 -14.33
N SER A 349 16.68 -9.09 -13.81
CA SER A 349 16.47 -8.88 -12.39
C SER A 349 15.36 -9.74 -11.79
N GLY A 350 15.43 -10.06 -10.50
CA GLY A 350 14.38 -10.80 -9.81
C GLY A 350 14.21 -12.24 -10.29
N ASN A 351 15.27 -12.86 -10.78
CA ASN A 351 15.31 -14.29 -11.12
C ASN A 351 16.07 -15.07 -10.04
N GLN A 352 16.44 -16.32 -10.31
CA GLN A 352 17.16 -17.21 -9.39
C GLN A 352 18.50 -17.66 -10.00
N ILE A 353 19.08 -16.83 -10.87
CA ILE A 353 20.29 -17.16 -11.62
C ILE A 353 21.48 -17.18 -10.66
N ASN A 354 22.22 -18.28 -10.63
CA ASN A 354 23.38 -18.47 -9.75
C ASN A 354 24.73 -18.26 -10.47
N ILE A 355 24.77 -18.41 -11.80
CA ILE A 355 25.98 -18.36 -12.61
C ILE A 355 25.69 -17.60 -13.93
N ILE A 356 26.57 -16.65 -14.26
CA ILE A 356 26.63 -16.04 -15.61
C ILE A 356 27.69 -16.76 -16.44
N PRO A 357 27.36 -17.24 -17.66
CA PRO A 357 28.29 -18.01 -18.47
C PRO A 357 29.35 -17.15 -19.16
N ASN A 358 30.50 -17.76 -19.48
CA ASN A 358 31.58 -17.10 -20.23
C ASN A 358 31.15 -16.56 -21.61
N GLY A 359 30.10 -17.15 -22.20
CA GLY A 359 29.55 -16.71 -23.48
C GLY A 359 28.98 -15.29 -23.46
N ILE A 360 28.66 -14.73 -22.29
CA ILE A 360 28.06 -13.39 -22.16
C ILE A 360 28.92 -12.30 -22.82
N ARG A 361 30.24 -12.47 -22.86
CA ARG A 361 31.21 -11.56 -23.50
C ARG A 361 30.92 -11.27 -24.97
N ASN A 362 30.17 -12.13 -25.64
CA ASN A 362 29.81 -11.94 -27.05
C ASN A 362 28.85 -10.76 -27.25
N LEU A 363 28.14 -10.32 -26.21
CA LEU A 363 27.17 -9.23 -26.24
C LEU A 363 27.84 -7.85 -26.16
N ARG A 364 28.78 -7.58 -27.07
CA ARG A 364 29.66 -6.39 -27.08
C ARG A 364 28.95 -5.03 -27.23
N ASN A 365 27.67 -5.04 -27.58
CA ASN A 365 26.86 -3.83 -27.73
C ASN A 365 26.09 -3.43 -26.47
N LEU A 366 26.12 -4.25 -25.42
CA LEU A 366 25.41 -3.99 -24.17
C LEU A 366 25.93 -2.71 -23.50
N LYS A 367 24.97 -1.84 -23.15
CA LYS A 367 25.14 -0.61 -22.38
C LYS A 367 24.54 -0.73 -20.99
N ILE A 368 23.41 -1.44 -20.88
CA ILE A 368 22.66 -1.61 -19.63
C ILE A 368 22.47 -3.10 -19.37
N ILE A 369 22.92 -3.56 -18.21
CA ILE A 369 22.66 -4.91 -17.71
C ILE A 369 22.10 -4.79 -16.29
N ASN A 370 20.92 -5.34 -16.05
CA ASN A 370 20.37 -5.48 -14.71
C ASN A 370 20.37 -6.96 -14.29
N LEU A 371 21.19 -7.30 -13.30
CA LEU A 371 21.30 -8.63 -12.69
C LEU A 371 20.86 -8.62 -11.21
N SER A 372 20.20 -7.55 -10.76
CA SER A 372 19.80 -7.42 -9.37
C SER A 372 18.82 -8.52 -8.93
N ASN A 373 18.80 -8.83 -7.63
CA ASN A 373 17.89 -9.82 -7.04
C ASN A 373 17.96 -11.19 -7.73
N ASN A 374 19.18 -11.73 -7.78
CA ASN A 374 19.53 -13.07 -8.26
C ASN A 374 20.40 -13.76 -7.20
N TRP A 375 20.94 -14.95 -7.49
CA TRP A 375 21.74 -15.73 -6.54
C TRP A 375 23.22 -15.80 -6.96
N LEU A 376 23.72 -14.76 -7.64
CA LEU A 376 25.09 -14.72 -8.13
C LEU A 376 26.10 -14.61 -6.98
N LYS A 377 27.13 -15.45 -7.02
CA LYS A 377 28.27 -15.39 -6.08
C LYS A 377 29.54 -14.81 -6.69
N MET A 378 29.65 -14.86 -8.02
CA MET A 378 30.80 -14.39 -8.79
C MET A 378 30.38 -13.97 -10.20
N LEU A 379 31.21 -13.13 -10.84
CA LEU A 379 31.14 -12.84 -12.27
C LEU A 379 32.23 -13.63 -13.00
N PRO A 380 32.04 -14.01 -14.28
CA PRO A 380 33.09 -14.67 -15.05
C PRO A 380 34.31 -13.75 -15.24
N LYS A 381 35.51 -14.33 -15.37
CA LYS A 381 36.77 -13.57 -15.50
C LYS A 381 36.76 -12.57 -16.66
N ASN A 382 36.13 -12.94 -17.77
CA ASN A 382 36.05 -12.14 -19.00
C ASN A 382 34.88 -11.14 -19.01
N PHE A 383 34.23 -10.90 -17.87
CA PHE A 383 33.10 -9.97 -17.78
C PHE A 383 33.54 -8.50 -18.00
N ASN A 384 34.82 -8.20 -17.83
CA ASN A 384 35.40 -6.90 -18.13
C ASN A 384 35.48 -6.56 -19.64
N GLU A 385 35.19 -7.51 -20.54
CA GLU A 385 35.19 -7.27 -22.00
C GLU A 385 33.98 -6.45 -22.51
N PHE A 386 33.08 -5.98 -21.64
CA PHE A 386 31.99 -5.10 -22.03
C PHE A 386 32.42 -3.62 -22.15
N PHE A 387 33.03 -3.28 -23.29
CA PHE A 387 33.56 -1.93 -23.54
C PHE A 387 32.52 -0.81 -23.65
N LYS A 388 31.23 -1.14 -23.83
CA LYS A 388 30.14 -0.15 -23.94
C LYS A 388 29.25 -0.08 -22.70
N LEU A 389 29.51 -0.91 -21.68
CA LEU A 389 28.65 -1.00 -20.51
C LEU A 389 28.79 0.25 -19.64
N THR A 390 27.68 0.95 -19.45
CA THR A 390 27.60 2.17 -18.63
C THR A 390 26.77 1.95 -17.36
N TYR A 391 25.94 0.91 -17.33
CA TYR A 391 25.11 0.56 -16.18
C TYR A 391 25.14 -0.94 -15.92
N LEU A 392 25.45 -1.29 -14.67
CA LEU A 392 25.42 -2.66 -14.17
C LEU A 392 24.85 -2.66 -12.75
N ASP A 393 23.74 -3.35 -12.55
CA ASP A 393 23.17 -3.55 -11.22
C ASP A 393 23.40 -4.99 -10.73
N LEU A 394 24.11 -5.13 -9.61
CA LEU A 394 24.42 -6.40 -8.93
C LEU A 394 23.79 -6.46 -7.54
N SER A 395 22.88 -5.55 -7.21
CA SER A 395 22.23 -5.49 -5.90
C SER A 395 21.43 -6.76 -5.61
N PHE A 396 21.26 -7.12 -4.33
CA PHE A 396 20.52 -8.28 -3.86
C PHE A 396 21.01 -9.61 -4.45
N ASN A 397 22.33 -9.80 -4.53
CA ASN A 397 23.00 -11.05 -4.91
C ASN A 397 23.79 -11.66 -3.73
N ARG A 398 24.54 -12.73 -3.95
CA ARG A 398 25.26 -13.48 -2.90
C ARG A 398 26.77 -13.25 -2.96
N PHE A 399 27.21 -12.04 -3.35
CA PHE A 399 28.63 -11.70 -3.40
C PHE A 399 29.19 -11.49 -1.99
N THR A 400 30.28 -12.17 -1.66
CA THR A 400 30.98 -12.03 -0.35
C THR A 400 32.13 -11.02 -0.37
N SER A 401 32.53 -10.59 -1.57
CA SER A 401 33.53 -9.56 -1.84
C SER A 401 33.16 -8.80 -3.11
N ILE A 402 33.77 -7.63 -3.32
CA ILE A 402 33.65 -6.91 -4.60
C ILE A 402 34.20 -7.81 -5.73
N PRO A 403 33.45 -8.05 -6.82
CA PRO A 403 33.91 -8.89 -7.92
C PRO A 403 35.15 -8.31 -8.62
N GLU A 404 36.20 -9.12 -8.79
CA GLU A 404 37.47 -8.67 -9.37
C GLU A 404 37.31 -8.09 -10.78
N SER A 405 36.37 -8.62 -11.58
CA SER A 405 36.10 -8.14 -12.94
C SER A 405 35.72 -6.65 -12.97
N LEU A 406 35.08 -6.12 -11.92
CA LEU A 406 34.70 -4.70 -11.84
C LEU A 406 35.92 -3.78 -11.80
N ASN A 407 37.05 -4.24 -11.24
CA ASN A 407 38.29 -3.45 -11.16
C ASN A 407 38.85 -3.07 -12.54
N TYR A 408 38.38 -3.70 -13.61
CA TYR A 408 38.82 -3.50 -15.00
C TYR A 408 37.76 -2.81 -15.87
N MET A 409 36.62 -2.39 -15.31
CA MET A 409 35.51 -1.78 -16.05
C MET A 409 35.57 -0.26 -16.00
N GLU A 410 36.42 0.36 -16.83
CA GLU A 410 36.73 1.79 -16.75
C GLU A 410 35.56 2.74 -17.07
N HIS A 411 34.56 2.28 -17.84
CA HIS A 411 33.38 3.06 -18.23
C HIS A 411 32.24 3.02 -17.22
N LEU A 412 32.31 2.16 -16.20
CA LEU A 412 31.26 2.01 -15.20
C LEU A 412 31.51 2.98 -14.04
N GLU A 413 30.75 4.07 -13.99
CA GLU A 413 30.93 5.12 -12.95
C GLU A 413 30.25 4.77 -11.62
N SER A 414 29.34 3.80 -11.60
CA SER A 414 28.55 3.45 -10.43
C SER A 414 28.59 1.94 -10.15
N TRP A 415 28.98 1.57 -8.94
CA TRP A 415 28.92 0.19 -8.46
C TRP A 415 27.73 0.01 -7.53
N LEU A 416 26.72 -0.73 -8.02
CA LEU A 416 25.47 -1.02 -7.32
C LEU A 416 25.56 -2.43 -6.71
N LEU A 417 25.86 -2.51 -5.40
CA LEU A 417 26.16 -3.76 -4.69
C LEU A 417 25.33 -3.90 -3.40
N ASN A 418 24.19 -3.21 -3.31
CA ASN A 418 23.33 -3.27 -2.11
C ASN A 418 22.83 -4.69 -1.85
N GLY A 419 22.50 -5.08 -0.62
CA GLY A 419 21.86 -6.37 -0.34
C GLY A 419 22.70 -7.61 -0.64
N ASN A 420 24.02 -7.49 -0.62
CA ASN A 420 24.97 -8.58 -0.81
C ASN A 420 25.53 -9.07 0.55
N GLU A 421 26.50 -9.96 0.53
CA GLU A 421 27.16 -10.52 1.72
C GLU A 421 28.61 -10.01 1.84
N ILE A 422 28.88 -8.81 1.30
CA ILE A 422 30.24 -8.25 1.22
C ILE A 422 30.73 -7.93 2.62
N SER A 423 31.86 -8.52 2.99
CA SER A 423 32.48 -8.33 4.32
C SER A 423 33.66 -7.35 4.29
N ASN A 424 34.37 -7.24 3.16
CA ASN A 424 35.58 -6.43 3.02
C ASN A 424 35.64 -5.69 1.68
N ILE A 425 36.27 -4.51 1.68
CA ILE A 425 36.49 -3.66 0.50
C ILE A 425 37.97 -3.71 0.12
N ASN A 426 38.38 -4.77 -0.60
CA ASN A 426 39.78 -4.96 -1.00
C ASN A 426 39.99 -4.54 -2.45
N VAL A 427 40.33 -3.26 -2.65
CA VAL A 427 40.72 -2.71 -3.96
C VAL A 427 42.07 -2.01 -3.85
N SER A 428 43.03 -2.43 -4.67
CA SER A 428 44.39 -1.88 -4.70
C SER A 428 44.70 -1.00 -5.92
N LYS A 429 43.90 -1.09 -6.98
CA LYS A 429 44.08 -0.33 -8.22
C LYS A 429 43.25 0.95 -8.24
N PRO A 430 43.71 2.02 -8.92
CA PRO A 430 42.93 3.24 -9.11
C PRO A 430 41.68 2.95 -9.94
N LEU A 431 40.52 3.39 -9.44
CA LEU A 431 39.23 3.22 -10.10
C LEU A 431 38.69 4.54 -10.62
N SER A 432 37.89 4.49 -11.69
CA SER A 432 37.17 5.64 -12.24
C SER A 432 35.79 5.88 -11.59
N ILE A 433 35.42 5.08 -10.59
CA ILE A 433 34.07 5.11 -10.02
C ILE A 433 33.77 6.41 -9.27
N MET A 434 32.54 6.89 -9.44
CA MET A 434 31.99 8.05 -8.75
C MET A 434 30.99 7.65 -7.66
N THR A 435 30.26 6.54 -7.83
CA THR A 435 29.27 6.08 -6.85
C THR A 435 29.56 4.65 -6.40
N LEU A 436 29.56 4.42 -5.09
CA LEU A 436 29.67 3.10 -4.48
C LEU A 436 28.50 2.88 -3.51
N GLN A 437 27.65 1.90 -3.81
CA GLN A 437 26.51 1.54 -2.97
C GLN A 437 26.69 0.15 -2.36
N LEU A 438 26.81 0.10 -1.03
CA LEU A 438 27.07 -1.09 -0.22
C LEU A 438 26.03 -1.24 0.91
N ARG A 439 24.86 -0.62 0.78
CA ARG A 439 23.78 -0.75 1.77
C ARG A 439 23.38 -2.22 1.95
N LEU A 440 23.01 -2.64 3.16
CA LEU A 440 22.60 -4.04 3.46
C LEU A 440 23.67 -5.07 3.06
N ASN A 441 24.91 -4.85 3.50
CA ASN A 441 26.02 -5.81 3.40
C ASN A 441 26.47 -6.23 4.82
N ASN A 442 27.55 -7.00 4.91
CA ASN A 442 28.07 -7.55 6.16
C ASN A 442 29.49 -7.03 6.45
N LEU A 443 29.74 -5.74 6.21
CA LEU A 443 31.06 -5.13 6.39
C LEU A 443 31.53 -5.27 7.85
N SER A 444 32.72 -5.83 8.02
CA SER A 444 33.38 -6.05 9.30
C SER A 444 34.64 -5.21 9.44
N GLN A 445 35.00 -4.84 10.67
CA GLN A 445 36.21 -4.06 10.93
C GLN A 445 37.51 -4.87 10.71
N PRO A 446 38.62 -4.22 10.31
CA PRO A 446 38.72 -2.80 9.96
C PRO A 446 38.21 -2.50 8.54
N ILE A 447 37.52 -1.36 8.38
CA ILE A 447 37.04 -0.92 7.06
C ILE A 447 37.97 0.18 6.57
N THR A 448 38.77 -0.13 5.55
CA THR A 448 39.75 0.80 4.99
C THR A 448 39.41 1.12 3.55
N PHE A 449 39.29 2.41 3.24
CA PHE A 449 39.19 2.89 1.87
C PHE A 449 40.57 3.31 1.37
N ASN A 450 41.11 2.57 0.41
CA ASN A 450 42.36 2.95 -0.24
C ASN A 450 42.16 4.25 -1.03
N SER A 451 42.84 5.31 -0.61
CA SER A 451 42.74 6.64 -1.22
C SER A 451 43.15 6.66 -2.68
N LEU A 452 44.12 5.82 -3.08
CA LEU A 452 44.53 5.66 -4.48
C LEU A 452 43.44 4.98 -5.31
N ALA A 453 42.69 4.04 -4.71
CA ALA A 453 41.64 3.32 -5.41
C ALA A 453 40.40 4.19 -5.66
N PHE A 454 39.99 4.98 -4.67
CA PHE A 454 38.70 5.70 -4.67
C PHE A 454 38.83 7.21 -4.93
N GLN A 455 39.86 7.64 -5.67
CA GLN A 455 40.15 9.07 -5.90
C GLN A 455 38.99 9.87 -6.51
N LYS A 456 38.15 9.25 -7.35
CA LYS A 456 37.02 9.91 -8.02
C LYS A 456 35.67 9.74 -7.31
N LEU A 457 35.65 9.06 -6.16
CA LEU A 457 34.41 8.72 -5.47
C LEU A 457 33.71 9.98 -4.93
N THR A 458 32.48 10.23 -5.39
CA THR A 458 31.64 11.37 -4.99
C THR A 458 30.45 10.97 -4.15
N LYS A 459 29.96 9.74 -4.26
CA LYS A 459 28.84 9.23 -3.46
C LYS A 459 29.16 7.86 -2.85
N LEU A 460 28.97 7.74 -1.55
CA LEU A 460 29.17 6.50 -0.79
C LEU A 460 27.93 6.20 0.05
N ASP A 461 27.40 4.98 -0.08
CA ASP A 461 26.29 4.50 0.74
C ASP A 461 26.66 3.21 1.49
N LEU A 462 26.67 3.30 2.82
CA LEU A 462 27.02 2.25 3.78
C LEU A 462 25.85 1.91 4.71
N ARG A 463 24.63 2.42 4.46
CA ARG A 463 23.49 2.26 5.39
C ARG A 463 23.22 0.79 5.69
N ASN A 464 23.08 0.43 6.96
CA ASN A 464 22.87 -0.96 7.39
C ASN A 464 23.91 -1.93 6.78
N GLY A 465 25.11 -1.44 6.45
CA GLY A 465 26.10 -2.19 5.68
C GLY A 465 26.98 -3.11 6.52
N GLY A 466 26.77 -3.19 7.84
CA GLY A 466 27.65 -3.89 8.77
C GLY A 466 27.75 -3.14 10.12
N PHE A 467 28.84 -3.38 10.83
CA PHE A 467 29.15 -2.70 12.09
C PHE A 467 30.60 -2.20 12.08
N ALA A 468 30.79 -0.91 12.33
CA ALA A 468 32.09 -0.35 12.64
C ALA A 468 31.98 0.71 13.73
N ARG A 469 32.89 0.64 14.70
CA ARG A 469 33.08 1.67 15.71
C ARG A 469 33.62 2.97 15.11
N GLU A 470 34.49 2.87 14.11
CA GLU A 470 35.20 4.00 13.52
C GLU A 470 35.30 3.80 12.01
N ILE A 471 35.10 4.90 11.26
CA ILE A 471 35.37 4.99 9.82
C ILE A 471 36.20 6.25 9.56
N ASP A 472 37.29 6.09 8.82
CA ASP A 472 38.11 7.18 8.33
C ASP A 472 38.00 7.34 6.80
N LEU A 473 37.39 8.45 6.37
CA LEU A 473 37.24 8.89 4.98
C LEU A 473 37.99 10.21 4.73
N SER A 474 38.91 10.60 5.61
CA SER A 474 39.71 11.82 5.49
C SER A 474 40.52 11.90 4.19
N ASN A 475 40.87 10.75 3.62
CA ASN A 475 41.62 10.66 2.37
C ASN A 475 40.75 10.63 1.10
N ILE A 476 39.41 10.60 1.21
CA ILE A 476 38.49 10.58 0.06
C ILE A 476 38.05 12.01 -0.27
N THR A 477 38.92 12.77 -0.92
CA THR A 477 38.77 14.24 -1.07
C THR A 477 37.64 14.68 -2.01
N GLN A 478 37.19 13.81 -2.92
CA GLN A 478 36.13 14.11 -3.88
C GLN A 478 34.72 13.78 -3.36
N LEU A 479 34.60 13.22 -2.15
CA LEU A 479 33.32 12.78 -1.60
C LEU A 479 32.37 13.98 -1.42
N GLN A 480 31.16 13.86 -1.96
CA GLN A 480 30.11 14.87 -1.91
C GLN A 480 28.90 14.41 -1.09
N ILE A 481 28.57 13.12 -1.16
CA ILE A 481 27.40 12.56 -0.46
C ILE A 481 27.81 11.30 0.28
N LEU A 482 27.55 11.28 1.59
CA LEU A 482 27.80 10.13 2.46
C LEU A 482 26.51 9.70 3.15
N TYR A 483 26.14 8.44 2.96
CA TYR A 483 25.12 7.76 3.76
C TYR A 483 25.80 6.69 4.62
N CYS A 484 25.73 6.82 5.94
CA CYS A 484 26.35 5.89 6.89
C CYS A 484 25.47 5.65 8.14
N SER A 485 24.15 5.76 7.98
CA SER A 485 23.19 5.51 9.06
C SER A 485 23.15 4.03 9.49
N ASN A 486 22.90 3.79 10.78
CA ASN A 486 22.79 2.45 11.38
C ASN A 486 23.99 1.55 11.09
N PHE A 487 25.18 2.04 11.43
CA PHE A 487 26.46 1.37 11.24
C PHE A 487 27.23 1.16 12.57
N GLY A 488 26.67 1.63 13.68
CA GLY A 488 27.26 1.51 15.02
C GLY A 488 28.45 2.45 15.28
N LEU A 489 28.57 3.53 14.49
CA LEU A 489 29.72 4.44 14.54
C LEU A 489 29.76 5.24 15.84
N LYS A 490 30.94 5.30 16.46
CA LYS A 490 31.26 6.20 17.58
C LYS A 490 32.06 7.43 17.12
N THR A 491 32.94 7.24 16.14
CA THR A 491 33.75 8.31 15.54
C THR A 491 33.69 8.25 14.02
N LEU A 492 33.55 9.41 13.37
CA LEU A 492 33.51 9.54 11.92
C LEU A 492 34.45 10.64 11.45
N SER A 493 35.46 10.28 10.64
CA SER A 493 36.40 11.23 10.04
C SER A 493 36.13 11.41 8.55
N ILE A 494 36.00 12.63 8.08
CA ILE A 494 35.63 12.97 6.69
C ILE A 494 36.50 14.10 6.14
N ASN A 495 36.82 14.06 4.85
CA ASN A 495 37.39 15.21 4.16
C ASN A 495 36.33 16.28 3.86
N GLY A 496 36.51 17.51 4.35
CA GLY A 496 35.51 18.57 4.15
C GLY A 496 35.55 19.27 2.79
N SER A 497 36.55 19.03 1.94
CA SER A 497 36.80 19.85 0.73
C SER A 497 35.64 19.88 -0.27
N ASN A 498 34.91 18.77 -0.42
CA ASN A 498 33.82 18.64 -1.39
C ASN A 498 32.50 18.13 -0.82
N ILE A 499 32.45 17.78 0.46
CA ILE A 499 31.26 17.19 1.08
C ILE A 499 30.09 18.19 1.05
N ARG A 500 28.94 17.72 0.60
CA ARG A 500 27.69 18.48 0.46
C ARG A 500 26.58 17.92 1.34
N GLN A 501 26.53 16.61 1.54
CA GLN A 501 25.47 15.96 2.31
C GLN A 501 26.05 14.83 3.15
N ILE A 502 25.70 14.83 4.43
CA ILE A 502 26.09 13.80 5.39
C ILE A 502 24.82 13.29 6.06
N TYR A 503 24.55 12.00 5.91
CA TYR A 503 23.47 11.29 6.60
C TYR A 503 24.08 10.18 7.45
N ALA A 504 24.21 10.45 8.75
CA ALA A 504 24.89 9.61 9.74
C ALA A 504 23.99 9.28 10.94
N SER A 505 22.67 9.27 10.72
CA SER A 505 21.68 9.03 11.77
C SER A 505 21.65 7.60 12.32
N ASN A 506 21.09 7.41 13.51
CA ASN A 506 20.98 6.10 14.18
C ASN A 506 22.33 5.41 14.35
N ASN A 507 23.31 6.13 14.89
CA ASN A 507 24.63 5.61 15.25
C ASN A 507 24.87 5.85 16.75
N HIS A 508 26.12 5.74 17.19
CA HIS A 508 26.57 6.07 18.54
C HIS A 508 27.58 7.21 18.53
N LEU A 509 27.46 8.15 17.56
CA LEU A 509 28.47 9.17 17.33
C LEU A 509 28.58 10.06 18.56
N GLU A 510 29.80 10.15 19.08
CA GLU A 510 30.21 11.11 20.10
C GLU A 510 31.02 12.24 19.47
N GLU A 511 31.69 11.97 18.34
CA GLU A 511 32.56 12.91 17.65
C GLU A 511 32.47 12.76 16.12
N ILE A 512 32.44 13.90 15.42
CA ILE A 512 32.59 14.00 13.96
C ILE A 512 33.76 14.91 13.63
N ILE A 513 34.77 14.37 12.95
CA ILE A 513 36.00 15.08 12.59
C ILE A 513 35.94 15.38 11.10
N ILE A 514 35.83 16.66 10.74
CA ILE A 514 35.81 17.10 9.35
C ILE A 514 36.90 18.13 9.12
N MET A 515 37.87 17.80 8.28
CA MET A 515 38.97 18.69 7.93
C MET A 515 39.26 18.65 6.41
N PRO A 516 39.46 19.80 5.74
CA PRO A 516 39.24 21.18 6.23
C PRO A 516 37.75 21.46 6.52
N VAL A 517 37.40 22.67 6.97
CA VAL A 517 36.00 23.09 7.21
C VAL A 517 35.14 22.88 5.95
N PRO A 518 33.95 22.25 6.05
CA PRO A 518 33.18 21.84 4.87
C PRO A 518 32.30 22.95 4.29
N PHE A 519 32.89 23.97 3.68
CA PHE A 519 32.18 25.16 3.15
C PHE A 519 31.07 24.88 2.12
N LYS A 520 31.07 23.69 1.50
CA LYS A 520 30.07 23.25 0.51
C LYS A 520 28.92 22.42 1.12
N LEU A 521 28.93 22.20 2.44
CA LEU A 521 27.91 21.40 3.12
C LEU A 521 26.53 22.09 3.00
N ILE A 522 25.53 21.32 2.61
CA ILE A 522 24.14 21.73 2.36
C ILE A 522 23.20 21.09 3.39
N ALA A 523 23.42 19.81 3.71
CA ALA A 523 22.59 19.07 4.65
C ALA A 523 23.45 18.23 5.60
N LEU A 524 23.13 18.30 6.89
CA LEU A 524 23.75 17.50 7.95
C LEU A 524 22.67 16.80 8.77
N ASP A 525 22.58 15.48 8.65
CA ASP A 525 21.76 14.63 9.53
C ASP A 525 22.68 13.78 10.41
N ILE A 526 22.72 14.13 11.69
CA ILE A 526 23.39 13.41 12.77
C ILE A 526 22.38 13.02 13.87
N SER A 527 21.10 12.88 13.52
CA SER A 527 20.04 12.53 14.45
C SER A 527 20.21 11.13 15.06
N TYR A 528 19.63 10.88 16.23
CA TYR A 528 19.71 9.59 16.93
C TYR A 528 21.18 9.14 17.13
N ASN A 529 21.94 9.96 17.84
CA ASN A 529 23.35 9.74 18.17
C ASN A 529 23.63 10.10 19.64
N CYS A 530 24.90 10.17 20.04
CA CYS A 530 25.32 10.47 21.41
C CYS A 530 26.13 11.78 21.49
N MET A 531 25.91 12.73 20.59
CA MET A 531 26.66 13.98 20.53
C MET A 531 26.26 14.91 21.68
N ASP A 532 27.25 15.45 22.39
CA ASP A 532 27.03 16.39 23.49
C ASP A 532 27.03 17.86 23.03
N ARG A 533 27.58 18.14 21.84
CA ARG A 533 27.68 19.48 21.23
C ARG A 533 27.63 19.38 19.71
N LEU A 534 27.27 20.47 19.06
CA LEU A 534 27.47 20.61 17.61
C LEU A 534 28.90 21.11 17.29
N PRO A 535 29.46 20.79 16.11
CA PRO A 535 30.75 21.32 15.68
C PRO A 535 30.78 22.86 15.60
N GLU A 536 31.86 23.46 16.11
CA GLU A 536 32.03 24.93 16.19
C GLU A 536 32.18 25.62 14.83
N TRP A 537 32.51 24.89 13.76
CA TRP A 537 32.61 25.43 12.40
C TRP A 537 31.26 25.58 11.69
N ILE A 538 30.15 25.07 12.26
CA ILE A 538 28.82 25.18 11.62
C ILE A 538 28.44 26.62 11.26
N PRO A 539 28.66 27.63 12.12
CA PRO A 539 28.33 29.02 11.80
C PRO A 539 29.16 29.63 10.66
N GLU A 540 30.20 28.96 10.16
CA GLU A 540 30.99 29.42 9.01
C GLU A 540 30.39 28.98 7.67
N LEU A 541 29.32 28.17 7.69
CA LEU A 541 28.79 27.49 6.51
C LEU A 541 27.69 28.28 5.80
N ASN A 542 28.08 29.07 4.81
CA ASN A 542 27.15 29.86 4.00
C ASN A 542 26.23 29.04 3.09
N SER A 543 26.54 27.78 2.81
CA SER A 543 25.74 26.90 1.93
C SER A 543 24.80 25.97 2.69
N LEU A 544 24.89 25.91 4.01
CA LEU A 544 24.14 24.96 4.84
C LEU A 544 22.67 25.36 4.89
N ILE A 545 21.79 24.45 4.50
CA ILE A 545 20.34 24.65 4.42
C ILE A 545 19.63 23.97 5.60
N SER A 546 20.04 22.73 5.93
CA SER A 546 19.39 21.93 6.96
C SER A 546 20.37 21.27 7.92
N ILE A 547 19.99 21.29 9.20
CA ILE A 547 20.65 20.54 10.28
C ILE A 547 19.56 19.73 10.99
N ASP A 548 19.71 18.40 10.98
CA ASP A 548 19.01 17.53 11.92
C ASP A 548 20.02 16.93 12.89
N ALA A 549 19.92 17.35 14.14
CA ALA A 549 20.68 16.82 15.26
C ALA A 549 19.74 16.42 16.41
N SER A 550 18.53 16.01 16.07
CA SER A 550 17.54 15.54 17.04
C SER A 550 17.96 14.22 17.70
N TYR A 551 17.41 13.92 18.89
CA TYR A 551 17.71 12.70 19.64
C TYR A 551 19.22 12.51 19.87
N ASN A 552 19.85 13.53 20.43
CA ASN A 552 21.24 13.52 20.87
C ASN A 552 21.31 13.94 22.36
N ARG A 553 22.49 14.30 22.86
CA ARG A 553 22.72 14.79 24.23
C ARG A 553 23.20 16.25 24.23
N ILE A 554 22.83 17.01 23.21
CA ILE A 554 23.37 18.35 22.97
C ILE A 554 22.91 19.28 24.07
N PHE A 555 23.85 19.82 24.86
CA PHE A 555 23.53 20.73 25.96
C PHE A 555 23.84 22.21 25.66
N THR A 556 24.66 22.49 24.64
CA THR A 556 25.01 23.85 24.17
C THR A 556 25.12 23.91 22.65
N LEU A 557 24.79 25.07 22.07
CA LEU A 557 24.91 25.37 20.63
C LEU A 557 26.04 26.38 20.35
N PRO A 558 26.63 26.38 19.14
CA PRO A 558 27.60 27.39 18.72
C PRO A 558 27.04 28.81 18.84
N TYR A 559 27.83 29.73 19.37
CA TYR A 559 27.34 31.06 19.78
C TYR A 559 26.83 31.93 18.62
N ARG A 560 27.25 31.66 17.38
CA ARG A 560 26.82 32.38 16.17
C ARG A 560 25.79 31.63 15.32
N LEU A 561 25.20 30.53 15.81
CA LEU A 561 24.26 29.71 15.02
C LEU A 561 23.06 30.52 14.48
N PHE A 562 22.60 31.51 15.25
CA PHE A 562 21.48 32.39 14.88
C PHE A 562 21.92 33.74 14.30
N MET A 563 23.19 33.87 13.90
CA MET A 563 23.79 35.10 13.39
C MET A 563 24.28 34.91 11.95
N ASN A 564 23.74 35.68 11.01
CA ASN A 564 24.27 35.82 9.64
C ASN A 564 24.54 34.49 8.89
N MET A 565 23.67 33.49 9.04
CA MET A 565 23.70 32.24 8.26
C MET A 565 22.75 32.34 7.05
N PRO A 566 23.22 32.73 5.84
CA PRO A 566 22.33 33.19 4.76
C PRO A 566 21.47 32.10 4.13
N SER A 567 21.91 30.84 4.19
CA SER A 567 21.21 29.69 3.57
C SER A 567 20.48 28.81 4.55
N LEU A 568 20.74 28.93 5.86
CA LEU A 568 20.14 28.04 6.86
C LEU A 568 18.64 28.29 6.95
N ARG A 569 17.84 27.23 6.80
CA ARG A 569 16.37 27.27 6.79
C ARG A 569 15.76 26.34 7.82
N PHE A 570 16.31 25.13 7.96
CA PHE A 570 15.73 24.07 8.78
C PHE A 570 16.72 23.66 9.87
N VAL A 571 16.30 23.81 11.13
CA VAL A 571 17.11 23.38 12.29
C VAL A 571 16.24 22.54 13.21
N ASN A 572 16.56 21.25 13.28
CA ASN A 572 15.91 20.30 14.17
C ASN A 572 16.87 19.88 15.29
N LEU A 573 16.55 20.32 16.51
CA LEU A 573 17.28 20.05 17.76
C LEU A 573 16.37 19.37 18.79
N LYS A 574 15.29 18.74 18.32
CA LYS A 574 14.34 18.03 19.17
C LYS A 574 15.02 16.97 20.03
N ASN A 575 14.55 16.79 21.26
CA ASN A 575 14.99 15.72 22.16
C ASN A 575 16.50 15.74 22.40
N ASN A 576 16.93 16.84 23.03
CA ASN A 576 18.31 17.11 23.42
C ASN A 576 18.31 17.65 24.87
N GLU A 577 19.47 18.10 25.33
CA GLU A 577 19.70 18.53 26.71
C GLU A 577 19.89 20.05 26.82
N LEU A 578 19.38 20.84 25.86
CA LEU A 578 19.61 22.27 25.78
C LEU A 578 18.98 23.00 26.97
N THR A 579 19.79 23.78 27.68
CA THR A 579 19.33 24.62 28.80
C THR A 579 19.18 26.10 28.44
N LYS A 580 19.95 26.57 27.44
CA LYS A 580 19.92 27.94 26.92
C LYS A 580 20.20 27.96 25.42
N LEU A 581 19.79 29.05 24.78
CA LEU A 581 20.08 29.36 23.38
C LEU A 581 21.17 30.45 23.30
N PRO A 582 21.89 30.57 22.17
CA PRO A 582 22.79 31.71 21.92
C PRO A 582 22.04 33.04 21.98
N GLU A 583 22.59 34.02 22.70
CA GLU A 583 21.95 35.35 22.87
C GLU A 583 22.12 36.26 21.64
N LEU A 584 23.18 36.07 20.84
CA LEU A 584 23.35 36.80 19.59
C LEU A 584 22.39 36.27 18.53
N VAL A 585 21.29 37.01 18.31
CA VAL A 585 20.35 36.76 17.22
C VAL A 585 20.28 37.99 16.32
N GLU A 586 20.83 37.87 15.12
CA GLU A 586 20.88 38.92 14.11
C GLU A 586 20.75 38.32 12.71
N ASN A 587 19.87 38.88 11.89
CA ASN A 587 19.58 38.39 10.53
C ASN A 587 19.32 36.88 10.46
N CYS A 588 18.60 36.34 11.44
CA CYS A 588 18.27 34.92 11.51
C CYS A 588 17.39 34.52 10.31
N CYS A 589 17.94 33.66 9.44
CA CYS A 589 17.28 33.24 8.21
C CYS A 589 16.50 31.92 8.34
N ILE A 590 16.45 31.34 9.54
CA ILE A 590 15.77 30.09 9.83
C ILE A 590 14.26 30.26 9.57
N GLU A 591 13.69 29.30 8.86
CA GLU A 591 12.27 29.23 8.53
C GLU A 591 11.53 28.24 9.45
N ASN A 592 12.18 27.12 9.78
CA ASN A 592 11.68 26.08 10.66
C ASN A 592 12.69 25.77 11.78
N LEU A 593 12.30 26.05 13.02
CA LEU A 593 13.11 25.80 14.22
C LEU A 593 12.36 24.87 15.17
N ASN A 594 12.89 23.66 15.35
CA ASN A 594 12.38 22.69 16.30
C ASN A 594 13.34 22.54 17.50
N LEU A 595 12.89 23.01 18.66
CA LEU A 595 13.57 22.96 19.95
C LEU A 595 12.76 22.13 20.96
N SER A 596 11.81 21.33 20.50
CA SER A 596 10.93 20.56 21.38
C SER A 596 11.69 19.53 22.21
N ASN A 597 11.17 19.19 23.40
CA ASN A 597 11.77 18.20 24.30
C ASN A 597 13.22 18.57 24.67
N ASN A 598 13.39 19.74 25.28
CA ASN A 598 14.66 20.23 25.80
C ASN A 598 14.46 20.76 27.23
N LYS A 599 15.44 21.45 27.81
CA LYS A 599 15.42 21.98 29.18
C LYS A 599 15.44 23.51 29.21
N LEU A 600 14.96 24.18 28.16
CA LEU A 600 14.99 25.64 28.02
C LEU A 600 14.07 26.31 29.05
N GLN A 601 14.59 27.28 29.79
CA GLN A 601 13.79 28.13 30.69
C GLN A 601 13.35 29.44 30.05
N ASN A 602 14.14 29.96 29.12
CA ASN A 602 13.85 31.17 28.36
C ASN A 602 14.35 30.99 26.92
N LEU A 603 13.76 31.73 25.98
CA LEU A 603 14.30 31.91 24.63
C LEU A 603 15.23 33.13 24.59
N SER A 604 16.11 33.20 23.59
CA SER A 604 16.97 34.38 23.39
C SER A 604 16.12 35.64 23.22
N THR A 605 16.53 36.72 23.87
CA THR A 605 15.77 37.97 23.97
C THR A 605 15.34 38.57 22.61
N ASN A 606 16.19 38.43 21.59
CA ASN A 606 15.93 38.96 20.24
C ASN A 606 15.40 37.91 19.25
N LEU A 607 15.10 36.67 19.69
CA LEU A 607 14.73 35.59 18.77
C LEU A 607 13.51 35.94 17.91
N LEU A 608 12.39 36.30 18.55
CA LEU A 608 11.15 36.67 17.85
C LEU A 608 11.24 38.05 17.19
N LYS A 609 12.11 38.93 17.70
CA LYS A 609 12.30 40.27 17.17
C LYS A 609 13.09 40.26 15.85
N SER A 610 14.11 39.42 15.73
CA SER A 610 15.08 39.43 14.62
C SER A 610 14.90 38.29 13.59
N SER A 611 14.04 37.29 13.86
CA SER A 611 13.85 36.14 12.95
C SER A 611 12.72 36.36 11.95
N HIS A 612 12.94 37.27 10.99
CA HIS A 612 11.90 37.70 10.03
C HIS A 612 11.45 36.64 9.02
N ARG A 613 12.15 35.51 8.94
CA ARG A 613 11.80 34.38 8.07
C ARG A 613 11.13 33.23 8.81
N LEU A 614 11.12 33.26 10.14
CA LEU A 614 10.61 32.17 10.95
C LEU A 614 9.11 32.00 10.70
N THR A 615 8.74 30.84 10.16
CA THR A 615 7.35 30.46 9.88
C THR A 615 6.87 29.36 10.82
N HIS A 616 7.78 28.49 11.25
CA HIS A 616 7.50 27.35 12.12
C HIS A 616 8.41 27.39 13.33
N LEU A 617 7.83 27.49 14.52
CA LEU A 617 8.55 27.45 15.79
C LEU A 617 7.90 26.40 16.70
N ASN A 618 8.65 25.36 17.01
CA ASN A 618 8.26 24.36 17.99
C ASN A 618 9.19 24.41 19.21
N ILE A 619 8.64 24.83 20.34
CA ILE A 619 9.32 24.95 21.64
C ILE A 619 8.58 24.13 22.71
N SER A 620 7.82 23.12 22.28
CA SER A 620 7.01 22.28 23.16
C SER A 620 7.88 21.42 24.10
N ASN A 621 7.36 21.04 25.26
CA ASN A 621 8.03 20.24 26.27
C ASN A 621 9.39 20.83 26.68
N ASN A 622 9.34 22.06 27.22
CA ASN A 622 10.46 22.79 27.80
C ASN A 622 10.05 23.30 29.20
N LYS A 623 10.76 24.29 29.74
CA LYS A 623 10.48 24.90 31.05
C LYS A 623 10.21 26.41 30.92
N LEU A 624 9.63 26.84 29.79
CA LEU A 624 9.41 28.26 29.50
C LEU A 624 8.30 28.83 30.38
N ASN A 625 8.55 29.99 31.01
CA ASN A 625 7.55 30.72 31.80
C ASN A 625 7.03 31.99 31.09
N SER A 626 7.72 32.44 30.04
CA SER A 626 7.43 33.66 29.28
C SER A 626 7.94 33.54 27.84
N LEU A 627 7.53 34.49 26.99
CA LEU A 627 8.03 34.63 25.62
C LEU A 627 8.75 35.98 25.46
N PRO A 628 9.82 36.06 24.65
CA PRO A 628 10.47 37.32 24.34
C PRO A 628 9.54 38.19 23.48
N GLN A 629 9.80 39.50 23.45
CA GLN A 629 8.99 40.43 22.67
C GLN A 629 9.12 40.14 21.16
N ALA A 630 7.98 40.09 20.47
CA ALA A 630 7.94 40.02 19.02
C ALA A 630 8.36 41.35 18.37
N ASN A 631 8.52 41.37 17.05
CA ASN A 631 8.84 42.59 16.34
C ASN A 631 7.68 43.60 16.40
N SER A 632 8.00 44.87 16.66
CA SER A 632 7.02 45.97 16.68
C SER A 632 6.35 46.20 15.33
N PHE A 633 7.05 45.90 14.22
CA PHE A 633 6.51 45.92 12.87
C PHE A 633 5.85 44.57 12.57
N THR A 634 4.53 44.49 12.73
CA THR A 634 3.80 43.21 12.67
C THR A 634 3.91 42.47 11.33
N ASP A 635 4.24 43.15 10.23
CA ASP A 635 4.45 42.53 8.92
C ASP A 635 5.74 41.70 8.84
N LEU A 636 6.68 41.92 9.76
CA LEU A 636 7.90 41.13 9.91
C LEU A 636 7.68 39.84 10.72
N ASN A 637 6.55 39.73 11.44
CA ASN A 637 6.19 38.53 12.19
C ASN A 637 5.53 37.52 11.24
N ARG A 638 6.33 36.59 10.69
CA ARG A 638 5.89 35.61 9.69
C ARG A 638 5.48 34.24 10.24
N ILE A 639 5.50 34.07 11.57
CA ILE A 639 5.16 32.81 12.22
C ILE A 639 3.73 32.41 11.86
N GLN A 640 3.60 31.20 11.33
CA GLN A 640 2.34 30.55 10.96
C GLN A 640 2.02 29.41 11.91
N ILE A 641 3.04 28.67 12.36
CA ILE A 641 2.90 27.56 13.29
C ILE A 641 3.71 27.86 14.54
N LEU A 642 3.02 27.96 15.67
CA LEU A 642 3.63 28.15 16.98
C LEU A 642 3.14 27.05 17.92
N LYS A 643 4.07 26.17 18.30
CA LYS A 643 3.82 25.08 19.24
C LYS A 643 4.63 25.29 20.51
N MET A 644 3.93 25.40 21.63
CA MET A 644 4.48 25.73 22.94
C MET A 644 3.87 24.85 24.04
N SER A 645 3.37 23.67 23.65
CA SER A 645 2.73 22.73 24.56
C SER A 645 3.68 22.31 25.68
N ARG A 646 3.18 21.95 26.87
CA ARG A 646 3.99 21.42 28.00
C ARG A 646 5.12 22.37 28.40
N ASN A 647 4.73 23.59 28.76
CA ASN A 647 5.62 24.59 29.36
C ASN A 647 4.98 25.11 30.66
N GLN A 648 5.47 26.23 31.18
CA GLN A 648 4.96 26.90 32.38
C GLN A 648 4.37 28.28 32.04
N LEU A 649 3.86 28.45 30.81
CA LEU A 649 3.36 29.73 30.31
C LEU A 649 2.06 30.14 30.99
N THR A 650 1.88 31.44 31.11
CA THR A 650 0.70 32.11 31.69
C THR A 650 0.17 33.18 30.72
N GLU A 651 -0.85 33.92 31.13
CA GLU A 651 -1.48 34.99 30.36
C GLU A 651 -0.53 36.13 29.99
N SER A 652 0.64 36.20 30.65
CA SER A 652 1.71 37.16 30.34
C SER A 652 2.18 37.12 28.87
N CYS A 653 2.06 35.98 28.20
CA CYS A 653 2.48 35.84 26.80
C CYS A 653 1.39 36.13 25.76
N ILE A 654 0.14 36.37 26.19
CA ILE A 654 -1.00 36.64 25.29
C ILE A 654 -0.68 37.83 24.36
N SER A 655 -0.15 38.93 24.90
CA SER A 655 0.18 40.12 24.10
C SER A 655 1.17 39.83 22.97
N VAL A 656 2.16 38.96 23.22
CA VAL A 656 3.13 38.51 22.21
C VAL A 656 2.42 37.66 21.16
N ILE A 657 1.60 36.70 21.56
CA ILE A 657 0.85 35.83 20.65
C ILE A 657 -0.06 36.66 19.73
N MET A 658 -0.77 37.66 20.27
CA MET A 658 -1.67 38.52 19.48
C MET A 658 -0.94 39.38 18.45
N SER A 659 0.36 39.63 18.63
CA SER A 659 1.18 40.34 17.63
C SER A 659 1.54 39.49 16.39
N LEU A 660 1.37 38.16 16.47
CA LEU A 660 1.71 37.20 15.41
C LEU A 660 0.52 37.00 14.44
N LYS A 661 0.18 38.05 13.71
CA LYS A 661 -1.04 38.12 12.88
C LYS A 661 -1.13 37.08 11.76
N LYS A 662 -0.03 36.38 11.43
CA LYS A 662 0.04 35.34 10.39
C LYS A 662 -0.15 33.91 10.93
N LEU A 663 -0.42 33.75 12.23
CA LEU A 663 -0.68 32.46 12.86
C LEU A 663 -1.84 31.72 12.17
N ARG A 664 -1.57 30.46 11.86
CA ARG A 664 -2.51 29.46 11.32
C ARG A 664 -2.74 28.35 12.34
N LEU A 665 -1.69 27.93 13.04
CA LEU A 665 -1.75 26.92 14.10
C LEU A 665 -1.12 27.46 15.38
N LEU A 666 -1.88 27.41 16.47
CA LEU A 666 -1.40 27.73 17.81
C LEU A 666 -1.66 26.56 18.78
N ASP A 667 -0.60 26.02 19.36
CA ASP A 667 -0.70 25.02 20.42
C ASP A 667 -0.08 25.56 21.72
N ILE A 668 -0.94 25.85 22.70
CA ILE A 668 -0.59 26.28 24.06
C ILE A 668 -1.09 25.28 25.12
N SER A 669 -1.36 24.05 24.71
CA SER A 669 -1.86 23.00 25.60
C SER A 669 -0.87 22.70 26.73
N TYR A 670 -1.33 22.15 27.86
CA TYR A 670 -0.48 21.79 29.00
C TYR A 670 0.38 22.95 29.52
N ASN A 671 -0.26 24.08 29.77
CA ASN A 671 0.34 25.26 30.40
C ASN A 671 -0.52 25.70 31.61
N ASN A 672 -0.29 26.91 32.11
CA ASN A 672 -0.93 27.43 33.33
C ASN A 672 -1.92 28.58 33.04
N PHE A 673 -2.60 28.58 31.89
CA PHE A 673 -3.55 29.64 31.54
C PHE A 673 -4.88 29.47 32.29
N ASN A 674 -5.35 30.51 32.98
CA ASN A 674 -6.67 30.58 33.60
C ASN A 674 -7.70 31.21 32.66
N PHE A 675 -7.26 32.06 31.75
CA PHE A 675 -8.05 32.56 30.63
C PHE A 675 -7.18 32.72 29.37
N PHE A 676 -7.81 32.72 28.20
CA PHE A 676 -7.15 33.00 26.92
C PHE A 676 -8.13 33.77 26.02
N THR A 677 -8.39 35.02 26.40
CA THR A 677 -9.37 35.88 25.74
C THR A 677 -8.91 37.33 25.82
N ASP A 678 -8.89 38.00 24.67
CA ASP A 678 -8.69 39.43 24.53
C ASP A 678 -9.49 39.85 23.28
N SER A 679 -10.07 41.05 23.31
CA SER A 679 -10.62 41.74 22.13
C SER A 679 -9.72 41.69 20.89
N THR A 680 -8.40 41.60 21.08
CA THR A 680 -7.41 41.52 20.00
C THR A 680 -7.31 40.13 19.34
N LEU A 681 -7.91 39.08 19.91
CA LEU A 681 -7.89 37.71 19.34
C LEU A 681 -8.44 37.67 17.91
N LEU A 682 -9.44 38.50 17.61
CA LEU A 682 -10.05 38.63 16.29
C LEU A 682 -9.07 39.13 15.21
N GLN A 683 -7.91 39.65 15.59
CA GLN A 683 -6.84 40.03 14.66
C GLN A 683 -6.11 38.82 14.07
N LEU A 684 -6.19 37.63 14.70
CA LEU A 684 -5.63 36.38 14.19
C LEU A 684 -6.50 35.78 13.07
N LYS A 685 -6.70 36.55 12.00
CA LYS A 685 -7.63 36.22 10.90
C LYS A 685 -7.29 34.93 10.16
N TYR A 686 -6.04 34.48 10.21
CA TYR A 686 -5.57 33.27 9.53
C TYR A 686 -5.60 32.02 10.42
N LEU A 687 -6.03 32.14 11.68
CA LEU A 687 -6.01 31.03 12.62
C LEU A 687 -6.99 29.94 12.16
N GLU A 688 -6.44 28.77 11.86
CA GLU A 688 -7.14 27.57 11.39
C GLU A 688 -7.29 26.56 12.53
N GLU A 689 -6.29 26.45 13.39
CA GLU A 689 -6.24 25.48 14.49
C GLU A 689 -5.74 26.12 15.78
N ILE A 690 -6.45 25.87 16.87
CA ILE A 690 -6.00 26.23 18.20
C ILE A 690 -6.21 25.08 19.19
N ASN A 691 -5.14 24.75 19.91
CA ASN A 691 -5.16 23.80 21.03
C ASN A 691 -4.86 24.55 22.34
N ILE A 692 -5.89 24.67 23.18
CA ILE A 692 -5.84 25.26 24.53
C ILE A 692 -6.12 24.21 25.62
N SER A 693 -6.00 22.93 25.28
CA SER A 693 -6.31 21.81 26.16
C SER A 693 -5.37 21.71 27.37
N TYR A 694 -5.85 21.09 28.45
CA TYR A 694 -5.08 20.94 29.70
C TYR A 694 -4.50 22.26 30.21
N ASN A 695 -5.39 23.22 30.46
CA ASN A 695 -5.08 24.47 31.14
C ASN A 695 -6.02 24.61 32.35
N HIS A 696 -6.20 25.82 32.87
CA HIS A 696 -7.10 26.13 33.97
C HIS A 696 -8.29 26.97 33.55
N LEU A 697 -8.65 26.93 32.26
CA LEU A 697 -9.72 27.74 31.69
C LEU A 697 -11.08 27.38 32.29
N THR A 698 -11.85 28.40 32.69
CA THR A 698 -13.22 28.26 33.22
C THR A 698 -14.30 28.56 32.19
N SER A 699 -13.96 29.29 31.13
CA SER A 699 -14.85 29.61 30.01
C SER A 699 -14.07 29.79 28.71
N ILE A 700 -14.74 29.64 27.57
CA ILE A 700 -14.25 30.07 26.26
C ILE A 700 -14.93 31.40 25.91
N GLY A 701 -14.18 32.38 25.41
CA GLY A 701 -14.72 33.70 25.01
C GLY A 701 -15.50 33.67 23.70
N GLU A 702 -16.38 34.65 23.48
CA GLU A 702 -17.20 34.76 22.25
C GLU A 702 -16.36 35.00 20.99
N GLU A 703 -15.16 35.55 21.14
CA GLU A 703 -14.25 35.86 20.03
C GLU A 703 -13.90 34.61 19.21
N PHE A 704 -13.83 33.43 19.86
CA PHE A 704 -13.55 32.16 19.20
C PHE A 704 -14.63 31.76 18.18
N SER A 705 -15.89 32.08 18.44
CA SER A 705 -16.98 31.73 17.52
C SER A 705 -17.00 32.62 16.27
N GLN A 706 -16.35 33.80 16.37
CA GLN A 706 -16.27 34.82 15.34
C GLN A 706 -15.02 34.71 14.43
N LEU A 707 -14.05 33.85 14.79
CA LEU A 707 -12.87 33.61 13.96
C LEU A 707 -13.25 32.98 12.61
N GLN A 708 -12.94 33.71 11.53
CA GLN A 708 -13.48 33.40 10.19
C GLN A 708 -12.91 32.10 9.59
N ASN A 709 -11.66 31.77 9.91
CA ASN A 709 -10.94 30.64 9.34
C ASN A 709 -10.74 29.48 10.32
N LEU A 710 -11.26 29.58 11.55
CA LEU A 710 -11.07 28.55 12.57
C LEU A 710 -11.77 27.26 12.16
N GLN A 711 -10.99 26.18 12.03
CA GLN A 711 -11.44 24.85 11.64
C GLN A 711 -11.41 23.88 12.82
N ILE A 712 -10.42 24.01 13.70
CA ILE A 712 -10.18 23.08 14.81
C ILE A 712 -10.02 23.87 16.10
N LEU A 713 -10.89 23.59 17.07
CA LEU A 713 -10.77 24.09 18.44
C LEU A 713 -10.71 22.90 19.40
N ARG A 714 -9.56 22.73 20.06
CA ARG A 714 -9.38 21.75 21.14
C ARG A 714 -9.21 22.47 22.47
N ALA A 715 -10.10 22.19 23.41
CA ALA A 715 -10.11 22.78 24.75
C ALA A 715 -10.41 21.72 25.82
N HIS A 716 -10.04 20.47 25.59
CA HIS A 716 -10.33 19.38 26.53
C HIS A 716 -9.51 19.49 27.81
N SER A 717 -9.93 18.76 28.85
CA SER A 717 -9.19 18.68 30.12
C SER A 717 -8.95 20.05 30.78
N ASN A 718 -9.90 20.96 30.64
CA ASN A 718 -9.92 22.27 31.31
C ASN A 718 -10.92 22.24 32.48
N LYS A 719 -11.27 23.41 33.01
CA LYS A 719 -12.29 23.58 34.04
C LYS A 719 -13.53 24.27 33.47
N LEU A 720 -13.82 24.10 32.17
CA LEU A 720 -14.86 24.86 31.47
C LEU A 720 -16.25 24.59 32.05
N ILE A 721 -16.93 25.67 32.44
CA ILE A 721 -18.32 25.66 32.94
C ILE A 721 -19.27 26.26 31.89
N SER A 722 -18.78 27.17 31.06
CA SER A 722 -19.52 27.82 29.98
C SER A 722 -18.70 27.90 28.68
N ILE A 723 -19.42 27.92 27.56
CA ILE A 723 -18.88 28.04 26.19
C ILE A 723 -19.79 28.99 25.38
N PRO A 724 -19.27 29.66 24.34
CA PRO A 724 -20.08 30.49 23.46
C PRO A 724 -20.91 29.63 22.49
N SER A 725 -21.82 30.26 21.76
CA SER A 725 -22.51 29.63 20.64
C SER A 725 -21.59 29.60 19.41
N PHE A 726 -21.42 28.43 18.80
CA PHE A 726 -20.62 28.20 17.58
C PHE A 726 -21.49 28.05 16.32
N ASN A 727 -22.80 28.30 16.40
CA ASN A 727 -23.73 28.19 15.27
C ASN A 727 -23.38 29.10 14.09
N GLN A 728 -22.72 30.23 14.35
CA GLN A 728 -22.28 31.19 13.34
C GLN A 728 -20.85 30.92 12.82
N SER A 729 -20.14 29.94 13.38
CA SER A 729 -18.76 29.64 12.98
C SER A 729 -18.74 29.02 11.59
N LYS A 730 -18.19 29.75 10.63
CA LYS A 730 -18.26 29.41 9.20
C LYS A 730 -17.44 28.17 8.84
N CYS A 731 -16.24 28.03 9.40
CA CYS A 731 -15.28 27.00 8.98
C CYS A 731 -15.05 25.88 9.99
N LEU A 732 -15.67 25.95 11.18
CA LEU A 732 -15.41 25.02 12.27
C LEU A 732 -15.82 23.59 11.90
N LYS A 733 -14.86 22.67 11.94
CA LYS A 733 -15.00 21.24 11.58
C LYS A 733 -14.90 20.33 12.79
N ILE A 734 -14.00 20.64 13.73
CA ILE A 734 -13.69 19.81 14.89
C ILE A 734 -13.79 20.69 16.14
N LEU A 735 -14.61 20.27 17.09
CA LEU A 735 -14.74 20.90 18.39
C LEU A 735 -14.57 19.83 19.48
N ASP A 736 -13.47 19.91 20.22
CA ASP A 736 -13.18 19.01 21.34
C ASP A 736 -13.28 19.77 22.67
N LEU A 737 -14.32 19.45 23.44
CA LEU A 737 -14.61 20.02 24.75
C LEU A 737 -14.62 18.95 25.84
N SER A 738 -14.01 17.79 25.57
CA SER A 738 -14.03 16.65 26.49
C SER A 738 -13.35 16.95 27.83
N ASN A 739 -13.67 16.15 28.86
CA ASN A 739 -13.07 16.23 30.20
C ASN A 739 -13.11 17.65 30.81
N ASN A 740 -14.28 18.28 30.77
CA ASN A 740 -14.53 19.61 31.34
C ASN A 740 -15.63 19.54 32.41
N LYS A 741 -16.23 20.68 32.79
CA LYS A 741 -17.30 20.77 33.80
C LYS A 741 -18.61 21.29 33.20
N LEU A 742 -18.85 21.03 31.90
CA LEU A 742 -20.03 21.53 31.21
C LEU A 742 -21.28 20.76 31.64
N SER A 743 -22.25 21.45 32.24
CA SER A 743 -23.49 20.82 32.72
C SER A 743 -24.73 21.17 31.88
N LYS A 744 -24.71 22.30 31.14
CA LYS A 744 -25.85 22.81 30.37
C LYS A 744 -25.40 23.06 28.93
N ILE A 745 -25.83 22.21 28.01
CA ILE A 745 -25.52 22.31 26.59
C ILE A 745 -26.81 22.15 25.79
N ILE A 746 -27.07 23.08 24.87
CA ILE A 746 -28.22 23.03 23.95
C ILE A 746 -27.73 22.78 22.51
N PRO A 747 -28.41 21.90 21.73
CA PRO A 747 -27.98 21.53 20.38
C PRO A 747 -27.77 22.71 19.44
N GLU A 748 -28.63 23.74 19.54
CA GLU A 748 -28.67 24.91 18.66
C GLU A 748 -27.35 25.68 18.65
N MET A 749 -26.53 25.56 19.71
CA MET A 749 -25.21 26.18 19.81
C MET A 749 -24.17 25.61 18.84
N PHE A 750 -24.36 24.40 18.31
CA PHE A 750 -23.37 23.73 17.44
C PHE A 750 -23.85 23.51 16.00
N ILE A 751 -25.06 23.95 15.66
CA ILE A 751 -25.63 23.74 14.33
C ILE A 751 -24.95 24.69 13.33
N THR A 752 -23.77 24.33 12.84
CA THR A 752 -23.06 24.98 11.73
C THR A 752 -22.92 24.03 10.54
N GLU A 753 -22.80 24.56 9.30
CA GLU A 753 -22.71 23.79 8.05
C GLU A 753 -21.53 22.81 8.00
N ASN A 754 -20.42 23.14 8.65
CA ASN A 754 -19.15 22.47 8.44
C ASN A 754 -18.68 21.59 9.61
N LEU A 755 -19.38 21.60 10.75
CA LEU A 755 -18.99 20.77 11.90
C LEU A 755 -19.17 19.30 11.57
N LYS A 756 -18.10 18.52 11.77
CA LYS A 756 -18.03 17.08 11.49
C LYS A 756 -17.91 16.27 12.76
N PHE A 757 -17.13 16.78 13.72
CA PHE A 757 -16.81 16.06 14.96
C PHE A 757 -17.01 16.97 16.17
N LEU A 758 -17.78 16.47 17.14
CA LEU A 758 -18.04 17.12 18.42
C LEU A 758 -17.80 16.14 19.57
N ASP A 759 -16.78 16.42 20.37
CA ASP A 759 -16.44 15.61 21.55
C ASP A 759 -16.86 16.32 22.83
N LEU A 760 -17.80 15.71 23.55
CA LEU A 760 -18.33 16.17 24.83
C LEU A 760 -18.07 15.16 25.95
N THR A 761 -17.25 14.13 25.71
CA THR A 761 -16.99 13.04 26.67
C THR A 761 -16.47 13.59 28.00
N CYS A 762 -16.73 12.89 29.10
CA CYS A 762 -16.21 13.24 30.44
C CYS A 762 -16.54 14.66 30.97
N ASN A 763 -17.64 15.30 30.54
CA ASN A 763 -18.10 16.58 31.10
C ASN A 763 -18.96 16.47 32.38
N ILE A 764 -19.35 15.25 32.76
CA ILE A 764 -20.33 14.98 33.82
C ILE A 764 -19.58 14.55 35.10
N PRO A 765 -19.76 15.24 36.25
CA PRO A 765 -19.24 14.75 37.52
C PRO A 765 -19.98 13.48 37.96
N GLU A 766 -19.26 12.50 38.53
CA GLU A 766 -19.75 11.17 38.91
C GLU A 766 -21.02 11.16 39.80
N ASN A 767 -21.39 12.28 40.43
CA ASN A 767 -22.43 12.37 41.46
C ASN A 767 -23.74 13.07 41.06
N THR A 768 -23.99 13.46 39.80
CA THR A 768 -25.23 14.17 39.43
C THR A 768 -26.22 13.29 38.65
N LYS A 769 -27.22 12.74 39.34
CA LYS A 769 -28.32 11.96 38.72
C LYS A 769 -29.27 12.82 37.85
N ASN A 770 -29.31 14.14 38.02
CA ASN A 770 -30.39 14.99 37.48
C ASN A 770 -29.99 16.08 36.45
N ASN A 771 -28.71 16.29 36.12
CA ASN A 771 -28.26 17.29 35.14
C ASN A 771 -27.38 16.66 34.05
N GLN A 772 -27.90 15.64 33.36
CA GLN A 772 -27.17 14.98 32.28
C GLN A 772 -27.36 15.71 30.96
N ILE A 773 -26.26 16.02 30.26
CA ILE A 773 -26.28 16.33 28.83
C ILE A 773 -26.90 15.09 28.15
N ASN A 774 -28.14 15.21 27.67
CA ASN A 774 -28.83 14.07 27.05
C ASN A 774 -28.33 13.89 25.62
N ILE A 775 -27.21 13.18 25.46
CA ILE A 775 -26.53 13.05 24.16
C ILE A 775 -27.37 12.27 23.15
N LYS A 776 -28.23 11.33 23.60
CA LYS A 776 -29.21 10.67 22.74
C LYS A 776 -30.20 11.66 22.13
N ASN A 777 -30.69 12.62 22.92
CA ASN A 777 -31.56 13.67 22.41
C ASN A 777 -30.82 14.69 21.54
N LEU A 778 -29.55 15.02 21.88
CA LEU A 778 -28.70 15.86 21.03
C LEU A 778 -28.47 15.21 19.65
N LYS A 779 -28.05 13.93 19.61
CA LYS A 779 -27.91 13.15 18.37
C LYS A 779 -29.19 13.15 17.56
N LYS A 780 -30.33 12.76 18.16
CA LYS A 780 -31.64 12.75 17.46
C LYS A 780 -32.03 14.12 16.89
N LYS A 781 -31.75 15.21 17.60
CA LYS A 781 -32.04 16.58 17.13
C LYS A 781 -31.07 17.03 16.02
N MET A 782 -29.85 16.51 16.00
CA MET A 782 -28.81 16.84 15.01
C MET A 782 -28.88 15.94 13.75
N ASP A 783 -29.29 14.68 13.89
CA ASP A 783 -29.49 13.69 12.82
C ASP A 783 -30.52 14.14 11.77
N GLY A 784 -31.41 15.07 12.13
CA GLY A 784 -32.40 15.62 11.20
C GLY A 784 -31.81 16.49 10.08
N LYS A 785 -30.53 16.89 10.15
CA LYS A 785 -29.90 17.77 9.15
C LYS A 785 -28.43 17.50 8.79
N LYS A 786 -27.59 16.84 9.62
CA LYS A 786 -26.12 16.68 9.35
C LYS A 786 -25.52 15.39 9.94
N ASN A 787 -24.57 14.77 9.23
CA ASN A 787 -23.74 13.64 9.71
C ASN A 787 -22.68 14.12 10.71
N ILE A 788 -23.09 14.56 11.91
CA ILE A 788 -22.15 14.99 12.96
C ILE A 788 -21.84 13.79 13.85
N GLU A 789 -20.58 13.40 13.94
CA GLU A 789 -20.12 12.39 14.88
C GLU A 789 -20.04 13.02 16.28
N ILE A 790 -20.91 12.56 17.18
CA ILE A 790 -20.89 12.94 18.60
C ILE A 790 -20.42 11.73 19.40
N GLU A 791 -19.30 11.86 20.11
CA GLU A 791 -18.84 10.84 21.05
C GLU A 791 -19.35 11.14 22.47
N ASP A 792 -20.01 10.14 23.08
CA ASP A 792 -20.40 10.13 24.49
C ASP A 792 -20.11 8.75 25.05
N ILE A 793 -19.19 8.72 26.00
CA ILE A 793 -18.71 7.49 26.62
C ILE A 793 -19.00 7.53 28.12
N GLY A 794 -19.79 8.50 28.58
CA GLY A 794 -20.05 8.83 29.98
C GLY A 794 -20.72 7.76 30.84
N LYS A 795 -20.84 6.50 30.40
CA LYS A 795 -21.29 5.35 31.23
C LYS A 795 -20.63 3.99 30.93
N LYS A 796 -19.67 3.86 30.00
CA LYS A 796 -19.11 2.54 29.58
C LYS A 796 -17.70 2.26 30.14
N GLY A 797 -17.39 2.77 31.32
CA GLY A 797 -16.02 2.77 31.85
C GLY A 797 -15.58 1.51 32.61
N PHE A 798 -16.48 0.56 32.88
CA PHE A 798 -16.15 -0.61 33.69
C PHE A 798 -16.71 -1.89 33.07
N PHE A 799 -15.84 -2.73 32.54
CA PHE A 799 -16.14 -4.11 32.14
C PHE A 799 -15.36 -5.03 33.06
N LYS A 800 -16.01 -5.80 33.95
CA LYS A 800 -15.35 -6.84 34.77
C LYS A 800 -13.99 -6.37 35.37
N ASN A 801 -13.96 -5.23 36.07
CA ASN A 801 -12.73 -4.63 36.63
C ASN A 801 -11.68 -4.12 35.60
N LEU A 802 -12.13 -3.68 34.42
CA LEU A 802 -11.31 -3.04 33.40
C LEU A 802 -11.89 -1.68 33.02
N GLN A 803 -11.02 -0.68 32.91
CA GLN A 803 -11.32 0.63 32.34
C GLN A 803 -10.56 0.78 31.04
N TYR A 804 -11.16 1.33 29.99
CA TYR A 804 -10.42 1.69 28.79
C TYR A 804 -10.80 3.07 28.29
N GLY A 805 -9.96 3.63 27.43
CA GLY A 805 -10.13 4.91 26.78
C GLY A 805 -9.41 4.92 25.45
N PHE A 806 -9.80 5.83 24.57
CA PHE A 806 -9.22 5.91 23.24
C PHE A 806 -9.19 7.36 22.74
N SER A 807 -8.38 7.60 21.71
CA SER A 807 -8.35 8.85 20.98
C SER A 807 -7.99 8.60 19.52
N GLU A 808 -8.64 9.31 18.60
CA GLU A 808 -8.41 9.20 17.16
C GLU A 808 -8.32 10.58 16.51
N SER A 809 -7.42 10.71 15.53
CA SER A 809 -7.28 11.93 14.74
C SER A 809 -6.87 11.61 13.31
N ASN A 810 -7.54 12.24 12.34
CA ASN A 810 -7.19 12.09 10.94
C ASN A 810 -5.89 12.84 10.57
N GLY A 811 -5.43 13.76 11.43
CA GLY A 811 -4.37 14.70 11.09
C GLY A 811 -4.72 15.47 9.81
N ASP A 812 -3.74 15.60 8.91
CA ASP A 812 -3.90 16.26 7.61
C ASP A 812 -4.56 15.36 6.55
N LYS A 813 -4.72 14.06 6.84
CA LYS A 813 -5.30 13.13 5.89
C LYS A 813 -6.79 13.34 5.76
N ARG A 814 -7.31 13.16 4.53
CA ARG A 814 -8.75 13.32 4.23
C ARG A 814 -9.64 12.31 4.98
N LYS A 815 -9.14 11.11 5.28
CA LYS A 815 -9.86 10.02 5.95
C LYS A 815 -8.91 9.25 6.89
N MET A 816 -9.46 8.57 7.89
CA MET A 816 -8.75 7.53 8.65
C MET A 816 -8.55 6.30 7.78
N SER A 817 -7.33 5.77 7.79
CA SER A 817 -7.01 4.40 7.32
C SER A 817 -6.81 3.41 8.48
N ILE A 818 -7.08 3.85 9.72
CA ILE A 818 -6.89 3.08 10.94
C ILE A 818 -8.23 2.96 11.65
N TYR A 819 -8.54 1.76 12.14
CA TYR A 819 -9.77 1.49 12.85
C TYR A 819 -9.53 0.66 14.10
N GLN A 820 -10.14 1.06 15.21
CA GLN A 820 -10.14 0.29 16.45
C GLN A 820 -11.24 -0.77 16.49
N ILE A 821 -10.90 -1.91 17.11
CA ILE A 821 -11.82 -2.96 17.54
C ILE A 821 -12.03 -2.77 19.05
N ARG A 822 -13.29 -2.64 19.46
CA ARG A 822 -13.69 -2.33 20.84
C ARG A 822 -14.77 -3.31 21.30
N PRO A 823 -14.82 -3.66 22.59
CA PRO A 823 -15.82 -4.60 23.10
C PRO A 823 -17.23 -4.01 22.98
N LYS A 824 -18.17 -4.81 22.46
CA LYS A 824 -19.60 -4.45 22.30
C LYS A 824 -20.47 -4.97 23.45
N GLU A 825 -20.13 -6.13 24.04
CA GLU A 825 -20.93 -6.89 25.01
C GLU A 825 -20.08 -7.43 26.19
N PHE A 826 -20.72 -8.05 27.19
CA PHE A 826 -20.07 -8.48 28.47
C PHE A 826 -19.38 -9.85 28.43
N ASP A 827 -19.64 -10.68 27.41
CA ASP A 827 -19.21 -12.08 27.44
C ASP A 827 -17.76 -12.28 26.97
N ASN A 828 -17.32 -11.59 25.92
CA ASN A 828 -15.93 -11.64 25.42
C ASN A 828 -15.31 -10.24 25.33
N ILE A 829 -14.27 -9.99 26.13
CA ILE A 829 -13.55 -8.71 26.17
C ILE A 829 -12.35 -8.80 25.24
N TYR A 830 -12.47 -8.24 24.04
CA TYR A 830 -11.37 -8.08 23.11
C TYR A 830 -11.28 -6.65 22.60
N PHE A 831 -10.03 -6.26 22.36
CA PHE A 831 -9.58 -4.98 21.86
C PHE A 831 -8.72 -5.22 20.64
N GLY A 832 -8.58 -4.22 19.80
CA GLY A 832 -7.65 -4.33 18.68
C GLY A 832 -7.58 -3.09 17.85
N MET A 833 -6.72 -3.14 16.85
CA MET A 833 -6.50 -2.07 15.91
C MET A 833 -6.16 -2.66 14.56
N VAL A 834 -6.64 -2.03 13.50
CA VAL A 834 -6.39 -2.39 12.11
C VAL A 834 -5.86 -1.16 11.40
N ASP A 835 -4.77 -1.30 10.66
CA ASP A 835 -4.14 -0.23 9.90
C ASP A 835 -3.96 -0.67 8.44
N GLY A 836 -4.76 -0.10 7.53
CA GLY A 836 -4.68 -0.35 6.08
C GLY A 836 -3.64 0.53 5.38
N SER A 837 -2.73 1.16 6.13
CA SER A 837 -1.71 2.09 5.66
C SER A 837 -2.31 3.32 4.98
N SER A 838 -2.56 3.27 3.68
CA SER A 838 -3.16 4.36 2.89
C SER A 838 -4.59 4.06 2.44
N ASN A 839 -5.07 2.83 2.60
CA ASN A 839 -6.37 2.40 2.08
C ASN A 839 -7.38 2.21 3.23
N ASN A 840 -8.37 3.11 3.28
CA ASN A 840 -9.42 3.09 4.29
C ASN A 840 -10.40 1.92 4.10
N ASP A 841 -10.72 1.57 2.85
CA ASP A 841 -11.74 0.57 2.55
C ASP A 841 -11.27 -0.85 2.95
N ILE A 842 -10.00 -1.18 2.68
CA ILE A 842 -9.42 -2.47 3.10
C ILE A 842 -9.31 -2.55 4.62
N ALA A 843 -8.92 -1.47 5.31
CA ALA A 843 -8.83 -1.44 6.76
C ALA A 843 -10.19 -1.68 7.41
N LEU A 844 -11.24 -1.03 6.90
CA LEU A 844 -12.61 -1.23 7.37
C LEU A 844 -13.08 -2.66 7.11
N LYS A 845 -12.78 -3.23 5.94
CA LYS A 845 -13.13 -4.61 5.60
C LYS A 845 -12.45 -5.62 6.52
N ILE A 846 -11.15 -5.47 6.79
CA ILE A 846 -10.38 -6.30 7.73
C ILE A 846 -11.01 -6.22 9.12
N LYS A 847 -11.32 -5.02 9.61
CA LYS A 847 -11.98 -4.81 10.90
C LYS A 847 -13.31 -5.59 11.00
N ILE A 848 -14.18 -5.45 10.00
CA ILE A 848 -15.51 -6.11 9.99
C ILE A 848 -15.34 -7.63 10.04
N LEU A 849 -14.45 -8.20 9.23
CA LEU A 849 -14.20 -9.65 9.20
C LEU A 849 -13.68 -10.18 10.54
N ILE A 850 -12.80 -9.43 11.20
CA ILE A 850 -12.30 -9.79 12.54
C ILE A 850 -13.44 -9.76 13.56
N GLU A 851 -14.25 -8.69 13.58
CA GLU A 851 -15.38 -8.57 14.51
C GLU A 851 -16.41 -9.69 14.30
N GLU A 852 -16.80 -9.99 13.07
CA GLU A 852 -17.73 -11.08 12.73
C GLU A 852 -17.19 -12.45 13.16
N TYR A 853 -15.89 -12.70 13.00
CA TYR A 853 -15.28 -13.96 13.41
C TYR A 853 -15.30 -14.13 14.94
N LEU A 854 -14.91 -13.09 15.69
CA LEU A 854 -14.80 -13.13 17.15
C LEU A 854 -16.17 -13.14 17.85
N GLN A 855 -17.18 -12.49 17.28
CA GLN A 855 -18.55 -12.51 17.82
C GLN A 855 -19.16 -13.91 17.85
N ASN A 856 -18.72 -14.80 16.96
CA ASN A 856 -19.20 -16.17 16.88
C ASN A 856 -18.45 -17.15 17.82
N GLN A 857 -17.51 -16.66 18.63
CA GLN A 857 -16.72 -17.48 19.55
C GLN A 857 -17.25 -17.37 20.98
N THR A 858 -17.29 -18.49 21.70
CA THR A 858 -17.71 -18.52 23.11
C THR A 858 -16.59 -18.08 24.05
N THR A 859 -15.34 -18.50 23.77
CA THR A 859 -14.14 -18.09 24.49
C THR A 859 -13.06 -17.73 23.48
N VAL A 860 -12.19 -16.77 23.80
CA VAL A 860 -11.12 -16.34 22.89
C VAL A 860 -9.77 -16.76 23.46
N THR A 861 -9.06 -17.61 22.74
CA THR A 861 -7.71 -18.14 23.08
C THR A 861 -6.68 -17.73 22.03
N SER A 862 -5.39 -17.95 22.32
CA SER A 862 -4.29 -17.77 21.34
C SER A 862 -4.58 -18.43 19.98
N ASP A 863 -5.13 -19.64 19.97
CA ASP A 863 -5.39 -20.37 18.74
C ASP A 863 -6.56 -19.77 17.94
N ILE A 864 -7.57 -19.26 18.65
CA ILE A 864 -8.73 -18.58 18.04
C ILE A 864 -8.31 -17.25 17.43
N LEU A 865 -7.47 -16.46 18.11
CA LEU A 865 -6.93 -15.22 17.55
C LEU A 865 -6.05 -15.48 16.32
N ARG A 866 -5.20 -16.50 16.36
CA ARG A 866 -4.41 -16.95 15.21
C ARG A 866 -5.31 -17.27 14.02
N LYS A 867 -6.32 -18.14 14.24
CA LYS A 867 -7.28 -18.55 13.22
C LYS A 867 -8.08 -17.36 12.68
N CYS A 868 -8.45 -16.41 13.53
CA CYS A 868 -9.16 -15.20 13.13
C CYS A 868 -8.38 -14.40 12.07
N LEU A 869 -7.10 -14.13 12.32
CA LEU A 869 -6.28 -13.33 11.40
C LEU A 869 -5.97 -14.08 10.10
N ILE A 870 -5.71 -15.38 10.16
CA ILE A 870 -5.52 -16.22 8.98
C ILE A 870 -6.81 -16.29 8.15
N ASN A 871 -7.94 -16.59 8.78
CA ASN A 871 -9.25 -16.62 8.11
C ASN A 871 -9.60 -15.26 7.50
N THR A 872 -9.24 -14.16 8.16
CA THR A 872 -9.42 -12.81 7.60
C THR A 872 -8.60 -12.64 6.32
N HIS A 873 -7.33 -13.03 6.30
CA HIS A 873 -6.50 -13.03 5.08
C HIS A 873 -7.14 -13.87 3.97
N GLU A 874 -7.64 -15.06 4.30
CA GLU A 874 -8.25 -15.99 3.34
C GLU A 874 -9.54 -15.44 2.71
N ILE A 875 -10.42 -14.82 3.51
CA ILE A 875 -11.70 -14.25 3.04
C ILE A 875 -11.49 -13.01 2.17
N LEU A 876 -10.42 -12.23 2.39
CA LEU A 876 -10.14 -11.07 1.55
C LEU A 876 -10.00 -11.42 0.06
N GLY A 877 -9.53 -12.64 -0.25
CA GLY A 877 -9.47 -13.19 -1.59
C GLY A 877 -8.85 -12.23 -2.62
N LYS A 878 -9.64 -11.85 -3.64
CA LYS A 878 -9.18 -10.96 -4.72
C LYS A 878 -8.79 -9.56 -4.22
N ASP A 879 -9.50 -9.00 -3.24
CA ASP A 879 -9.21 -7.66 -2.71
C ASP A 879 -7.90 -7.67 -1.92
N GLY A 880 -7.70 -8.74 -1.12
CA GLY A 880 -6.47 -9.01 -0.38
C GLY A 880 -5.28 -9.39 -1.27
N ASN A 881 -5.47 -9.50 -2.58
CA ASN A 881 -4.36 -9.84 -3.46
C ASN A 881 -3.33 -8.71 -3.53
N ARG A 882 -3.77 -7.46 -3.76
CA ARG A 882 -2.86 -6.29 -3.89
C ARG A 882 -2.94 -5.32 -2.72
N LEU A 883 -4.01 -5.40 -1.94
CA LEU A 883 -4.24 -4.56 -0.78
C LEU A 883 -4.10 -5.41 0.49
N GLY A 884 -3.80 -4.75 1.58
CA GLY A 884 -3.58 -5.39 2.86
C GLY A 884 -3.39 -4.38 3.96
N GLY A 885 -3.00 -4.86 5.13
CA GLY A 885 -2.76 -4.03 6.29
C GLY A 885 -2.26 -4.80 7.50
N SER A 886 -2.03 -4.05 8.58
CA SER A 886 -1.72 -4.60 9.90
C SER A 886 -2.99 -4.84 10.70
N ALA A 887 -2.99 -5.86 11.56
CA ALA A 887 -3.97 -5.99 12.61
C ALA A 887 -3.33 -6.52 13.90
N LEU A 888 -3.68 -5.91 15.02
CA LEU A 888 -3.37 -6.38 16.36
C LEU A 888 -4.68 -6.62 17.10
N ILE A 889 -4.84 -7.81 17.68
CA ILE A 889 -5.98 -8.19 18.52
C ILE A 889 -5.46 -8.61 19.88
N LEU A 890 -6.09 -8.11 20.93
CA LEU A 890 -5.86 -8.44 22.32
C LEU A 890 -7.17 -8.91 22.94
N ALA A 891 -7.21 -10.14 23.45
CA ALA A 891 -8.35 -10.69 24.17
C ALA A 891 -8.00 -10.94 25.64
N ILE A 892 -8.91 -10.59 26.55
CA ILE A 892 -8.76 -10.78 27.98
C ILE A 892 -9.75 -11.85 28.44
N ASN A 893 -9.25 -12.95 29.00
CA ASN A 893 -10.05 -14.05 29.51
C ASN A 893 -9.55 -14.44 30.91
N GLY A 894 -10.30 -14.06 31.94
CA GLY A 894 -9.88 -14.22 33.34
C GLY A 894 -8.58 -13.45 33.61
N GLU A 895 -7.56 -14.17 34.09
CA GLU A 895 -6.22 -13.62 34.36
C GLU A 895 -5.29 -13.70 33.15
N GLU A 896 -5.76 -14.10 31.97
CA GLU A 896 -4.91 -14.32 30.80
C GLU A 896 -5.24 -13.31 29.70
N ILE A 897 -4.19 -12.70 29.15
CA ILE A 897 -4.24 -11.87 27.96
C ILE A 897 -3.63 -12.64 26.81
N TYR A 898 -4.42 -12.77 25.76
CA TYR A 898 -4.04 -13.38 24.50
C TYR A 898 -3.87 -12.30 23.46
N ILE A 899 -2.75 -12.32 22.75
CA ILE A 899 -2.43 -11.30 21.76
C ILE A 899 -2.05 -11.97 20.45
N ALA A 900 -2.56 -11.43 19.36
CA ALA A 900 -2.17 -11.79 18.00
C ALA A 900 -1.89 -10.52 17.20
N ASN A 901 -0.69 -10.43 16.63
CA ASN A 901 -0.30 -9.31 15.78
C ASN A 901 0.18 -9.80 14.42
N THR A 902 -0.43 -9.30 13.35
CA THR A 902 0.02 -9.46 11.97
C THR A 902 0.26 -8.07 11.42
N GLY A 903 1.51 -7.60 11.42
CA GLY A 903 1.88 -6.29 10.87
C GLY A 903 2.68 -5.43 11.82
N SER A 904 2.53 -4.11 11.64
CA SER A 904 3.41 -3.11 12.23
C SER A 904 2.80 -2.36 13.41
N ILE A 905 1.56 -2.67 13.80
CA ILE A 905 0.92 -2.07 14.98
C ILE A 905 1.70 -2.54 16.20
N LYS A 906 1.94 -1.63 17.15
CA LYS A 906 2.72 -1.89 18.36
C LYS A 906 1.90 -1.56 19.59
N GLY A 907 2.11 -2.33 20.64
CA GLY A 907 1.54 -2.09 21.96
C GLY A 907 2.58 -2.29 23.06
N ILE A 908 2.32 -1.70 24.22
CA ILE A 908 3.18 -1.82 25.40
C ILE A 908 2.36 -2.15 26.64
N ILE A 909 3.00 -2.85 27.59
CA ILE A 909 2.45 -3.15 28.91
C ILE A 909 3.26 -2.41 29.97
N ILE A 910 2.52 -1.77 30.86
CA ILE A 910 3.07 -0.88 31.88
C ILE A 910 2.70 -1.42 33.26
N LYS A 911 3.69 -1.51 34.13
CA LYS A 911 3.53 -1.78 35.56
C LYS A 911 3.87 -0.52 36.38
N GLU A 912 3.61 -0.56 37.69
CA GLU A 912 3.83 0.54 38.64
C GLU A 912 5.25 1.17 38.54
N ASN A 913 6.27 0.39 38.16
CA ASN A 913 7.67 0.86 38.02
C ASN A 913 8.11 1.20 36.58
N GLY A 914 7.20 1.25 35.60
CA GLY A 914 7.48 1.63 34.21
C GLY A 914 7.06 0.62 33.15
N ILE A 915 7.54 0.82 31.91
CA ILE A 915 7.27 -0.09 30.79
C ILE A 915 7.97 -1.41 31.08
N VAL A 916 7.22 -2.51 31.02
CA VAL A 916 7.75 -3.83 31.36
C VAL A 916 7.94 -4.69 30.13
N LYS A 917 7.11 -4.49 29.11
CA LYS A 917 7.15 -5.32 27.91
C LYS A 917 6.55 -4.61 26.71
N GLU A 918 7.24 -4.70 25.59
CA GLU A 918 6.66 -4.44 24.28
C GLU A 918 5.93 -5.70 23.81
N ILE A 919 4.68 -5.53 23.40
CA ILE A 919 3.74 -6.60 23.00
C ILE A 919 4.09 -7.18 21.63
N THR A 920 4.97 -6.51 20.88
CA THR A 920 5.23 -6.83 19.47
C THR A 920 6.72 -6.74 19.20
N ASN A 921 7.30 -7.82 18.68
CA ASN A 921 8.68 -7.80 18.22
C ASN A 921 8.79 -6.89 17.00
N GLU A 922 9.68 -5.89 17.06
CA GLU A 922 10.08 -5.11 15.90
C GLU A 922 10.91 -5.99 14.95
N ASN A 923 10.25 -6.80 14.13
CA ASN A 923 10.90 -7.58 13.07
C ASN A 923 11.31 -6.63 11.95
N SER A 924 12.45 -5.97 12.15
CA SER A 924 13.04 -5.07 11.18
C SER A 924 13.43 -5.86 9.91
N PRO A 925 13.00 -5.44 8.71
CA PRO A 925 13.29 -6.20 7.49
C PRO A 925 14.78 -6.17 7.12
N VAL A 926 15.59 -5.32 7.74
CA VAL A 926 16.98 -5.07 7.33
C VAL A 926 18.02 -5.92 8.05
N LYS A 927 17.65 -6.73 9.07
CA LYS A 927 18.60 -7.57 9.82
C LYS A 927 17.93 -8.79 10.49
N GLY A 928 18.72 -9.80 10.82
CA GLY A 928 18.30 -11.00 11.55
C GLY A 928 17.56 -12.03 10.69
N ASP A 929 16.95 -13.03 11.35
CA ASP A 929 16.30 -14.17 10.70
C ASP A 929 15.23 -13.78 9.66
N GLU A 930 14.56 -12.65 9.89
CA GLU A 930 13.55 -12.11 8.97
C GLU A 930 14.17 -11.64 7.66
N TYR A 931 15.34 -11.00 7.70
CA TYR A 931 16.06 -10.60 6.49
C TYR A 931 16.45 -11.84 5.67
N ASP A 932 16.99 -12.88 6.30
CA ASP A 932 17.37 -14.12 5.62
C ASP A 932 16.18 -14.81 4.97
N ARG A 933 15.03 -14.85 5.66
CA ARG A 933 13.76 -15.35 5.11
C ARG A 933 13.35 -14.55 3.86
N LEU A 934 13.39 -13.22 3.93
CA LEU A 934 13.04 -12.34 2.80
C LEU A 934 13.98 -12.54 1.60
N ARG A 935 15.28 -12.71 1.86
CA ARG A 935 16.25 -13.03 0.80
C ARG A 935 15.98 -14.37 0.14
N ASN A 936 15.59 -15.39 0.92
CA ASN A 936 15.20 -16.69 0.39
C ASN A 936 13.88 -16.62 -0.40
N ALA A 937 13.00 -15.67 -0.05
CA ALA A 937 11.78 -15.34 -0.80
C ALA A 937 12.04 -14.46 -2.04
N ASN A 938 13.31 -14.17 -2.38
CA ASN A 938 13.70 -13.28 -3.49
C ASN A 938 13.10 -11.87 -3.38
N ALA A 939 12.97 -11.36 -2.15
CA ALA A 939 12.50 -10.01 -1.88
C ALA A 939 13.66 -9.01 -1.84
N ILE A 940 13.40 -7.80 -2.32
CA ILE A 940 14.31 -6.66 -2.21
C ILE A 940 13.84 -5.71 -1.11
N ILE A 941 14.78 -4.89 -0.62
CA ILE A 941 14.49 -3.86 0.39
C ILE A 941 14.84 -2.50 -0.18
N THR A 942 13.82 -1.69 -0.44
CA THR A 942 13.98 -0.33 -0.96
C THR A 942 14.59 0.59 0.10
N ASP A 943 15.06 1.77 -0.32
CA ASP A 943 15.82 2.71 0.52
C ASP A 943 15.10 3.24 1.76
N ASP A 944 13.78 3.21 1.73
CA ASP A 944 12.85 3.49 2.83
C ASP A 944 12.60 2.26 3.75
N ASN A 945 13.38 1.20 3.58
CA ASN A 945 13.27 -0.09 4.28
C ASN A 945 11.94 -0.83 4.05
N CYS A 946 11.27 -0.60 2.92
CA CYS A 946 10.08 -1.36 2.52
C CYS A 946 10.44 -2.64 1.74
N ILE A 947 9.71 -3.72 2.01
CA ILE A 947 9.85 -5.00 1.29
C ILE A 947 9.17 -4.86 -0.07
N ASN A 948 9.95 -5.07 -1.14
CA ASN A 948 9.52 -4.88 -2.53
C ASN A 948 8.85 -3.52 -2.79
N GLY A 949 9.17 -2.49 -1.99
CA GLY A 949 8.60 -1.14 -2.07
C GLY A 949 7.15 -1.01 -1.60
N ILE A 950 6.62 -1.98 -0.84
CA ILE A 950 5.18 -2.02 -0.48
C ILE A 950 4.96 -1.89 1.02
N PHE A 951 5.58 -2.77 1.81
CA PHE A 951 5.25 -2.89 3.23
C PHE A 951 6.51 -3.03 4.09
N PRO A 952 6.60 -2.36 5.25
CA PRO A 952 7.85 -2.28 6.02
C PRO A 952 8.04 -3.40 7.05
N VAL A 953 7.22 -4.46 7.00
CA VAL A 953 7.26 -5.65 7.88
C VAL A 953 6.93 -6.87 7.03
N GLY A 954 7.57 -8.03 7.22
CA GLY A 954 7.29 -9.22 6.39
C GLY A 954 6.02 -9.99 6.79
N LYS A 955 5.20 -9.42 7.68
CA LYS A 955 3.91 -9.96 8.10
C LYS A 955 2.80 -8.96 7.82
N ALA A 956 1.74 -9.39 7.14
CA ALA A 956 0.58 -8.55 6.86
C ALA A 956 -0.65 -9.39 6.46
N ILE A 957 -1.84 -8.87 6.73
CA ILE A 957 -3.10 -9.43 6.20
C ILE A 957 -3.29 -8.88 4.79
N GLY A 958 -3.70 -9.72 3.83
CA GLY A 958 -3.69 -9.39 2.41
C GLY A 958 -2.28 -9.48 1.78
N TYR A 959 -2.03 -8.67 0.75
CA TYR A 959 -0.85 -8.72 -0.12
C TYR A 959 -0.48 -10.12 -0.64
N SER A 960 -1.45 -10.99 -0.93
CA SER A 960 -1.18 -12.39 -1.28
C SER A 960 -0.28 -12.58 -2.51
N TYR A 961 -0.19 -11.60 -3.42
CA TYR A 961 0.78 -11.63 -4.54
C TYR A 961 2.25 -11.58 -4.12
N GLN A 962 2.54 -11.12 -2.90
CA GLN A 962 3.89 -11.02 -2.36
C GLN A 962 4.32 -12.29 -1.61
N PHE A 963 3.50 -13.34 -1.61
CA PHE A 963 3.90 -14.61 -1.03
C PHE A 963 5.13 -15.18 -1.77
N PRO A 964 6.17 -15.68 -1.06
CA PRO A 964 6.27 -15.86 0.38
C PRO A 964 6.99 -14.71 1.13
N ALA A 965 7.31 -13.59 0.47
CA ALA A 965 7.97 -12.45 1.10
C ALA A 965 7.10 -11.85 2.23
N ILE A 966 5.81 -11.68 1.99
CA ILE A 966 4.84 -11.23 2.99
C ILE A 966 3.93 -12.40 3.39
N LEU A 967 3.84 -12.67 4.69
CA LEU A 967 3.05 -13.76 5.27
C LEU A 967 1.93 -13.21 6.18
N PRO A 968 0.74 -13.83 6.23
CA PRO A 968 -0.30 -13.43 7.18
C PRO A 968 -0.11 -13.96 8.60
N THR A 969 0.93 -14.77 8.81
CA THR A 969 1.17 -15.48 10.06
C THR A 969 1.30 -14.51 11.24
N PRO A 970 0.40 -14.57 12.23
CA PRO A 970 0.46 -13.68 13.37
C PRO A 970 1.54 -14.11 14.37
N ASP A 971 2.18 -13.12 14.97
CA ASP A 971 2.91 -13.29 16.23
C ASP A 971 1.89 -13.46 17.35
N ILE A 972 2.01 -14.57 18.09
CA ILE A 972 1.10 -14.92 19.17
C ILE A 972 1.82 -14.80 20.50
N GLU A 973 1.22 -14.05 21.41
CA GLU A 973 1.71 -13.88 22.77
C GLU A 973 0.63 -14.24 23.78
N LYS A 974 1.03 -14.84 24.89
CA LYS A 974 0.18 -15.09 26.06
C LYS A 974 0.83 -14.46 27.28
N ILE A 975 0.06 -13.68 28.01
CA ILE A 975 0.53 -12.92 29.17
C ILE A 975 -0.42 -13.17 30.33
N ILE A 976 0.13 -13.41 31.51
CA ILE A 976 -0.65 -13.59 32.74
C ILE A 976 -0.74 -12.23 33.46
N LEU A 977 -1.95 -11.82 33.79
CA LEU A 977 -2.25 -10.61 34.55
C LEU A 977 -1.74 -10.74 35.97
N THR A 978 -0.60 -10.10 36.24
CA THR A 978 -0.12 -9.93 37.62
C THR A 978 -0.79 -8.70 38.26
N PRO A 979 -0.95 -8.66 39.59
CA PRO A 979 -1.50 -7.52 40.33
C PRO A 979 -0.91 -6.15 39.93
N ASN A 980 0.36 -6.15 39.52
CA ASN A 980 1.17 -4.98 39.24
C ASN A 980 1.01 -4.42 37.81
N ILE A 981 0.24 -5.07 36.91
CA ILE A 981 -0.03 -4.50 35.58
C ILE A 981 -1.11 -3.44 35.73
N GLU A 982 -0.76 -2.20 35.40
CA GLU A 982 -1.67 -1.07 35.52
C GLU A 982 -2.34 -0.75 34.18
N HIS A 983 -1.54 -0.63 33.11
CA HIS A 983 -2.01 -0.12 31.82
C HIS A 983 -1.43 -0.91 30.63
N ILE A 984 -2.21 -0.97 29.56
CA ILE A 984 -1.85 -1.47 28.24
C ILE A 984 -2.16 -0.37 27.24
N ILE A 985 -1.19 -0.01 26.42
CA ILE A 985 -1.35 1.05 25.42
C ILE A 985 -1.08 0.46 24.03
N ILE A 986 -2.01 0.63 23.11
CA ILE A 986 -1.91 0.19 21.71
C ILE A 986 -2.05 1.43 20.83
N CYS A 987 -1.09 1.64 19.91
CA CYS A 987 -1.22 2.65 18.88
C CYS A 987 -0.53 2.24 17.57
N ASN A 988 -0.83 2.96 16.50
CA ASN A 988 -0.23 2.68 15.19
C ASN A 988 1.27 3.00 15.18
N ARG A 989 2.04 2.30 14.33
CA ARG A 989 3.52 2.32 14.30
C ARG A 989 4.11 3.72 14.38
N GLU A 990 3.58 4.63 13.57
CA GLU A 990 4.13 5.96 13.43
C GLU A 990 4.04 6.76 14.74
N CYS A 991 2.99 6.57 15.53
CA CYS A 991 2.84 7.25 16.82
C CYS A 991 3.99 6.95 17.79
N TRP A 992 4.51 5.72 17.79
CA TRP A 992 5.62 5.34 18.66
C TRP A 992 6.93 6.06 18.32
N LYS A 993 7.11 6.56 17.08
CA LYS A 993 8.30 7.38 16.72
C LYS A 993 8.30 8.74 17.43
N TYR A 994 7.14 9.19 17.91
CA TYR A 994 6.93 10.50 18.54
C TYR A 994 6.64 10.42 20.03
N LEU A 995 6.71 9.23 20.64
CA LEU A 995 6.52 9.01 22.06
C LEU A 995 7.81 8.47 22.69
N SER A 996 8.23 9.06 23.80
CA SER A 996 9.30 8.53 24.65
C SER A 996 8.74 7.83 25.89
N ASP A 997 9.56 7.02 26.56
CA ASP A 997 9.22 6.39 27.84
C ASP A 997 8.84 7.42 28.91
N GLU A 998 9.51 8.58 28.90
CA GLU A 998 9.22 9.68 29.82
C GLU A 998 7.86 10.35 29.52
N ASP A 999 7.45 10.43 28.25
CA ASP A 999 6.12 10.91 27.89
C ASP A 999 5.03 9.99 28.43
N ILE A 1000 5.23 8.68 28.33
CA ILE A 1000 4.28 7.67 28.84
C ILE A 1000 4.17 7.77 30.37
N LYS A 1001 5.30 7.84 31.08
CA LYS A 1001 5.32 8.04 32.55
C LYS A 1001 4.63 9.34 32.95
N TYR A 1002 4.88 10.42 32.23
CA TYR A 1002 4.24 11.72 32.48
C TYR A 1002 2.72 11.64 32.36
N CYS A 1003 2.20 11.04 31.29
CA CYS A 1003 0.75 10.86 31.08
C CYS A 1003 0.09 10.10 32.23
N LEU A 1004 0.71 8.99 32.67
CA LEU A 1004 0.18 8.13 33.73
C LEU A 1004 0.24 8.80 35.11
N LYS A 1005 1.23 9.67 35.36
CA LYS A 1005 1.30 10.48 36.58
C LYS A 1005 0.19 11.54 36.63
N ILE A 1006 -0.19 12.08 35.48
CA ILE A 1006 -1.19 13.14 35.38
C ILE A 1006 -2.62 12.64 35.61
N SER A 1007 -2.94 11.46 35.07
CA SER A 1007 -4.30 10.95 35.14
C SER A 1007 -4.29 9.43 35.18
N SER A 1008 -5.22 8.88 35.97
CA SER A 1008 -5.50 7.46 35.98
C SER A 1008 -6.71 7.09 35.10
N ASN A 1009 -7.29 8.07 34.40
CA ASN A 1009 -8.41 7.90 33.48
C ASN A 1009 -7.87 7.62 32.07
N CYS A 1010 -8.18 6.44 31.53
CA CYS A 1010 -7.70 5.99 30.23
C CYS A 1010 -8.04 6.92 29.06
N TYR A 1011 -9.20 7.61 29.08
CA TYR A 1011 -9.57 8.56 28.02
C TYR A 1011 -8.67 9.78 28.04
N GLN A 1012 -8.43 10.31 29.23
CA GLN A 1012 -7.54 11.43 29.39
C GLN A 1012 -6.12 11.04 28.99
N ILE A 1013 -5.63 9.87 29.42
CA ILE A 1013 -4.32 9.35 29.00
C ILE A 1013 -4.22 9.26 27.46
N ALA A 1014 -5.24 8.71 26.78
CA ALA A 1014 -5.23 8.58 25.32
C ALA A 1014 -5.18 9.94 24.60
N LYS A 1015 -5.92 10.94 25.11
CA LYS A 1015 -5.90 12.32 24.58
C LYS A 1015 -4.56 13.00 24.83
N ILE A 1016 -3.99 12.87 26.03
CA ILE A 1016 -2.67 13.43 26.34
C ILE A 1016 -1.61 12.85 25.41
N LEU A 1017 -1.63 11.54 25.17
CA LEU A 1017 -0.68 10.91 24.24
C LEU A 1017 -0.87 11.43 22.80
N GLN A 1018 -2.11 11.62 22.35
CA GLN A 1018 -2.38 12.22 21.04
C GLN A 1018 -1.79 13.65 20.95
N ASP A 1019 -2.04 14.49 21.95
CA ASP A 1019 -1.51 15.86 21.97
C ASP A 1019 0.02 15.86 21.95
N ILE A 1020 0.67 14.97 22.73
CA ILE A 1020 2.13 14.83 22.72
C ILE A 1020 2.62 14.49 21.32
N ILE A 1021 2.00 13.51 20.65
CA ILE A 1021 2.35 13.13 19.28
C ILE A 1021 2.21 14.31 18.30
N GLN A 1022 1.10 15.04 18.36
CA GLN A 1022 0.85 16.20 17.48
C GLN A 1022 1.79 17.38 17.78
N SER A 1023 2.08 17.62 19.06
CA SER A 1023 3.05 18.62 19.51
C SER A 1023 4.46 18.30 19.03
N ASN A 1024 4.75 17.02 18.80
CA ASN A 1024 6.00 16.50 18.26
C ASN A 1024 6.03 16.46 16.71
N ASP A 1025 5.15 17.23 16.05
CA ASP A 1025 5.07 17.44 14.59
C ASP A 1025 4.56 16.27 13.74
N TYR A 1026 3.89 15.28 14.33
CA TYR A 1026 3.19 14.27 13.55
C TYR A 1026 1.81 14.76 13.09
N THR A 1027 1.56 14.73 11.77
CA THR A 1027 0.29 15.14 11.17
C THR A 1027 -0.46 14.00 10.46
N GLY A 1028 -0.02 12.74 10.63
CA GLY A 1028 -0.68 11.58 10.05
C GLY A 1028 -1.93 11.12 10.83
N ASN A 1029 -2.47 9.95 10.47
CA ASN A 1029 -3.54 9.35 11.27
C ASN A 1029 -2.98 8.88 12.62
N ILE A 1030 -3.69 9.22 13.70
CA ILE A 1030 -3.40 8.82 15.07
C ILE A 1030 -4.58 7.98 15.54
N SER A 1031 -4.30 6.80 16.08
CA SER A 1031 -5.28 6.02 16.82
C SER A 1031 -4.60 5.42 18.05
N ILE A 1032 -5.15 5.70 19.23
CA ILE A 1032 -4.58 5.32 20.52
C ILE A 1032 -5.67 4.64 21.33
N LEU A 1033 -5.35 3.50 21.91
CA LEU A 1033 -6.20 2.76 22.82
C LEU A 1033 -5.43 2.50 24.12
N VAL A 1034 -6.04 2.86 25.25
CA VAL A 1034 -5.48 2.70 26.59
C VAL A 1034 -6.43 1.83 27.39
N ILE A 1035 -5.92 0.74 27.96
CA ILE A 1035 -6.67 -0.20 28.78
C ILE A 1035 -6.01 -0.24 30.16
N LYS A 1036 -6.80 -0.21 31.23
CA LYS A 1036 -6.37 -0.27 32.62
C LYS A 1036 -7.04 -1.44 33.31
N VAL A 1037 -6.24 -2.20 34.04
CA VAL A 1037 -6.70 -3.36 34.80
C VAL A 1037 -6.85 -2.95 36.27
N THR A 1038 -8.08 -2.86 36.78
CA THR A 1038 -8.32 -2.41 38.15
C THR A 1038 -8.34 -3.61 39.10
N ASN A 1039 -7.21 -3.95 39.72
CA ASN A 1039 -7.16 -5.02 40.71
C ASN A 1039 -7.84 -4.62 42.03
N LYS A 1040 -9.02 -5.20 42.30
CA LYS A 1040 -9.55 -5.42 43.66
C LYS A 1040 -10.62 -6.52 43.62
N LYS A 1041 -10.21 -7.75 44.02
CA LYS A 1041 -11.01 -8.98 44.22
C LYS A 1041 -11.65 -9.60 42.96
N MET A 1042 -10.87 -10.37 42.19
CA MET A 1042 -11.39 -11.38 41.27
C MET A 1042 -11.56 -12.74 42.00
N HIS A 1043 -12.35 -12.76 43.08
CA HIS A 1043 -12.87 -14.03 43.63
C HIS A 1043 -14.30 -14.17 43.13
N PHE A 1044 -14.51 -15.02 42.12
CA PHE A 1044 -15.85 -15.49 41.79
C PHE A 1044 -16.26 -16.51 42.86
N SER A 1045 -16.93 -16.07 43.93
CA SER A 1045 -17.81 -16.98 44.66
C SER A 1045 -19.16 -17.00 43.93
N ASN A 1046 -19.66 -18.21 43.66
CA ASN A 1046 -20.95 -18.46 43.00
C ASN A 1046 -22.17 -17.83 43.72
N GLU A 1047 -21.98 -17.17 44.87
CA GLU A 1047 -23.02 -16.52 45.65
C GLU A 1047 -23.41 -15.13 45.12
N GLU A 1048 -22.51 -14.38 44.48
CA GLU A 1048 -22.85 -13.04 43.94
C GLU A 1048 -23.67 -13.12 42.63
N LEU A 1049 -23.48 -14.18 41.83
CA LEU A 1049 -24.31 -14.47 40.66
C LEU A 1049 -25.76 -14.85 41.04
N GLN A 1050 -25.95 -15.47 42.20
CA GLN A 1050 -27.30 -15.77 42.71
C GLN A 1050 -28.00 -14.52 43.29
N ASN A 1051 -27.26 -13.58 43.87
CA ASN A 1051 -27.85 -12.36 44.41
C ASN A 1051 -28.28 -11.33 43.34
N ILE A 1052 -27.59 -11.28 42.19
CA ILE A 1052 -28.05 -10.45 41.05
C ILE A 1052 -29.32 -11.05 40.42
N SER A 1053 -29.42 -12.38 40.32
CA SER A 1053 -30.65 -13.02 39.84
C SER A 1053 -31.85 -12.80 40.77
N LYS A 1054 -31.64 -12.66 42.10
CA LYS A 1054 -32.73 -12.40 43.07
C LYS A 1054 -33.20 -10.94 43.12
N LEU A 1055 -32.38 -9.97 42.74
CA LEU A 1055 -32.75 -8.54 42.75
C LEU A 1055 -33.48 -8.07 41.48
N GLU A 1056 -33.43 -8.83 40.38
CA GLU A 1056 -34.22 -8.56 39.17
C GLU A 1056 -35.54 -9.36 39.10
N LEU A 1057 -35.76 -10.34 39.98
CA LEU A 1057 -36.98 -11.16 40.02
C LEU A 1057 -38.17 -10.55 40.79
N ASN A 1058 -38.02 -9.36 41.40
CA ASN A 1058 -39.10 -8.69 42.16
C ASN A 1058 -39.60 -7.38 41.53
N LYS A 1059 -39.75 -7.35 40.20
CA LYS A 1059 -40.59 -6.36 39.51
C LYS A 1059 -41.52 -7.02 38.50
N ASN A 1060 -42.69 -7.43 38.99
CA ASN A 1060 -43.97 -7.60 38.28
C ASN A 1060 -43.88 -7.86 36.77
N PHE A 1061 -43.49 -9.07 36.41
CA PHE A 1061 -43.77 -9.67 35.10
C PHE A 1061 -44.94 -10.64 35.26
N ASP A 1062 -46.18 -10.12 35.27
CA ASP A 1062 -47.37 -10.99 35.19
C ASP A 1062 -48.56 -10.35 34.46
N ASN A 1063 -48.38 -9.24 33.72
CA ASN A 1063 -49.50 -8.62 32.99
C ASN A 1063 -49.16 -8.04 31.60
N VAL A 1064 -47.97 -8.30 31.05
CA VAL A 1064 -47.55 -7.71 29.75
C VAL A 1064 -47.41 -8.74 28.62
N GLU A 1065 -47.10 -10.01 28.92
CA GLU A 1065 -46.92 -11.03 27.88
C GLU A 1065 -48.23 -11.56 27.29
N GLU A 1066 -49.31 -11.71 28.08
CA GLU A 1066 -50.62 -12.11 27.55
C GLU A 1066 -51.27 -11.04 26.66
N SER A 1067 -51.03 -9.75 26.92
CA SER A 1067 -51.54 -8.67 26.05
C SER A 1067 -50.77 -8.58 24.73
N ALA A 1068 -49.48 -8.91 24.72
CA ALA A 1068 -48.66 -8.83 23.51
C ALA A 1068 -48.95 -10.02 22.59
N LEU A 1069 -49.09 -11.23 23.15
CA LEU A 1069 -49.44 -12.44 22.42
C LEU A 1069 -50.86 -12.38 21.84
N ARG A 1070 -51.87 -11.93 22.60
CA ARG A 1070 -53.24 -11.71 22.05
C ARG A 1070 -53.28 -10.67 20.93
N LYS A 1071 -52.48 -9.60 21.01
CA LYS A 1071 -52.39 -8.57 19.95
C LYS A 1071 -51.65 -9.06 18.70
N ILE A 1072 -50.75 -10.03 18.85
CA ILE A 1072 -50.05 -10.68 17.74
C ILE A 1072 -50.99 -11.71 17.08
N GLU A 1073 -51.72 -12.52 17.86
CA GLU A 1073 -52.72 -13.46 17.35
C GLU A 1073 -53.91 -12.76 16.66
N GLU A 1074 -54.43 -11.66 17.20
CA GLU A 1074 -55.47 -10.86 16.52
C GLU A 1074 -54.97 -10.24 15.21
N ARG A 1075 -53.70 -9.85 15.14
CA ARG A 1075 -53.08 -9.35 13.91
C ARG A 1075 -52.87 -10.45 12.88
N LEU A 1076 -52.45 -11.65 13.31
CA LEU A 1076 -52.29 -12.81 12.45
C LEU A 1076 -53.64 -13.31 11.92
N ASN A 1077 -54.71 -13.31 12.74
CA ASN A 1077 -56.07 -13.65 12.29
C ASN A 1077 -56.64 -12.64 11.29
N LYS A 1078 -56.37 -11.33 11.47
CA LYS A 1078 -56.76 -10.29 10.49
C LYS A 1078 -55.99 -10.38 9.18
N ILE A 1079 -54.71 -10.78 9.23
CA ILE A 1079 -53.90 -11.06 8.03
C ILE A 1079 -54.42 -12.32 7.32
N SER A 1080 -54.76 -13.38 8.06
CA SER A 1080 -55.33 -14.61 7.50
C SER A 1080 -56.71 -14.40 6.86
N GLN A 1081 -57.58 -13.56 7.45
CA GLN A 1081 -58.86 -13.18 6.86
C GLN A 1081 -58.70 -12.27 5.63
N ALA A 1082 -57.65 -11.44 5.57
CA ALA A 1082 -57.34 -10.64 4.40
C ALA A 1082 -56.78 -11.49 3.24
N ILE A 1083 -55.96 -12.50 3.55
CA ILE A 1083 -55.43 -13.47 2.57
C ILE A 1083 -56.57 -14.33 1.98
N SER A 1084 -57.49 -14.80 2.83
CA SER A 1084 -58.70 -15.54 2.39
C SER A 1084 -59.61 -14.72 1.47
N LYS A 1085 -59.71 -13.40 1.66
CA LYS A 1085 -60.49 -12.51 0.79
C LYS A 1085 -59.81 -12.23 -0.55
N ILE A 1086 -58.48 -12.16 -0.56
CA ILE A 1086 -57.68 -11.99 -1.78
C ILE A 1086 -57.69 -13.28 -2.62
N GLU A 1087 -57.73 -14.45 -2.00
CA GLU A 1087 -57.84 -15.74 -2.70
C GLU A 1087 -59.23 -15.97 -3.33
N THR A 1088 -60.31 -15.39 -2.77
CA THR A 1088 -61.65 -15.44 -3.39
C THR A 1088 -61.85 -14.48 -4.56
N ASP A 1089 -61.16 -13.32 -4.57
CA ASP A 1089 -61.30 -12.33 -5.65
C ASP A 1089 -60.39 -12.60 -6.86
N VAL A 1090 -59.35 -13.44 -6.70
CA VAL A 1090 -58.42 -13.84 -7.78
C VAL A 1090 -58.98 -14.99 -8.65
N ILE A 1091 -60.03 -15.69 -8.20
CA ILE A 1091 -60.63 -16.81 -8.97
C ILE A 1091 -61.66 -16.33 -10.02
N SER A 1092 -62.09 -15.06 -10.03
CA SER A 1092 -63.18 -14.60 -10.91
C SER A 1092 -62.78 -13.80 -12.16
N SER A 1093 -61.49 -13.56 -12.45
CA SER A 1093 -61.12 -12.76 -13.64
C SER A 1093 -59.80 -13.17 -14.30
N SER A 1094 -59.65 -14.46 -14.59
CA SER A 1094 -58.71 -14.92 -15.61
C SER A 1094 -59.38 -14.95 -16.98
N TYR A 1095 -59.32 -13.86 -17.75
CA TYR A 1095 -59.26 -13.91 -19.23
C TYR A 1095 -58.53 -12.66 -19.79
N SER A 1096 -57.59 -12.91 -20.72
CA SER A 1096 -56.83 -11.99 -21.58
C SER A 1096 -55.49 -11.41 -21.07
N SER A 1097 -54.44 -12.22 -21.27
CA SER A 1097 -53.14 -11.92 -21.93
C SER A 1097 -52.42 -10.56 -21.80
N LEU A 1098 -51.16 -10.70 -21.34
CA LEU A 1098 -49.88 -10.12 -21.83
C LEU A 1098 -49.43 -8.69 -21.45
N HIS A 1099 -48.15 -8.65 -21.04
CA HIS A 1099 -47.13 -7.57 -21.05
C HIS A 1099 -46.88 -6.67 -19.81
N LEU A 1100 -45.82 -7.06 -19.08
CA LEU A 1100 -44.56 -6.34 -18.79
C LEU A 1100 -44.53 -4.84 -18.36
N LYS A 1101 -43.83 -4.66 -17.23
CA LYS A 1101 -42.91 -3.58 -16.80
C LYS A 1101 -43.36 -2.49 -15.81
N ASP A 1102 -42.75 -2.62 -14.64
CA ASP A 1102 -42.01 -1.63 -13.84
C ASP A 1102 -42.71 -0.42 -13.17
N VAL A 1103 -42.76 -0.54 -11.84
CA VAL A 1103 -42.18 0.37 -10.82
C VAL A 1103 -42.68 1.84 -10.79
N LYS A 1104 -43.48 2.17 -9.75
CA LYS A 1104 -43.11 3.20 -8.73
C LYS A 1104 -44.13 3.34 -7.59
N ARG A 1105 -43.60 3.13 -6.37
CA ARG A 1105 -43.88 3.76 -5.05
C ARG A 1105 -45.13 4.64 -4.88
N LYS A 1106 -45.83 4.39 -3.75
CA LYS A 1106 -46.46 5.32 -2.74
C LYS A 1106 -47.81 4.69 -2.28
N LYS A 1107 -48.31 4.76 -1.04
CA LYS A 1107 -47.97 5.46 0.21
C LYS A 1107 -49.13 5.21 1.22
N ILE A 1108 -48.96 5.70 2.45
CA ILE A 1108 -49.97 6.37 3.32
C ILE A 1108 -50.97 5.43 4.04
N LYS A 1109 -51.50 5.70 5.24
CA LYS A 1109 -51.31 6.59 6.44
C LYS A 1109 -52.62 6.35 7.24
N ARG A 1110 -52.65 6.69 8.54
CA ARG A 1110 -53.55 7.69 9.18
C ARG A 1110 -53.56 7.47 10.69
N SER A 1111 -53.56 8.52 11.49
CA SER A 1111 -54.78 9.26 11.89
C SER A 1111 -54.42 10.62 12.53
N ILE A 1112 -55.27 11.64 12.74
CA ILE A 1112 -56.63 12.15 12.38
C ILE A 1112 -56.54 13.66 12.83
N ILE A 1113 -57.27 14.63 12.27
CA ILE A 1113 -58.48 15.27 12.84
C ILE A 1113 -58.92 16.42 11.89
N SER A 1114 -60.22 16.41 11.54
CA SER A 1114 -61.20 17.46 11.13
C SER A 1114 -60.74 18.79 10.48
N SER A 1115 -61.45 19.49 9.59
CA SER A 1115 -62.83 19.45 9.07
C SER A 1115 -62.97 20.47 7.92
N SER A 1116 -64.01 20.26 7.08
CA SER A 1116 -64.83 21.23 6.29
C SER A 1116 -64.27 21.99 5.06
N ALA A 1117 -64.82 21.60 3.90
CA ALA A 1117 -65.46 22.38 2.79
C ALA A 1117 -64.67 23.52 2.10
N SER A 1118 -64.73 23.82 0.79
CA SER A 1118 -65.67 23.58 -0.34
C SER A 1118 -64.94 24.09 -1.60
N THR A 1119 -64.65 23.27 -2.63
CA THR A 1119 -65.36 23.06 -3.93
C THR A 1119 -65.18 24.13 -5.02
N GLU A 1120 -65.10 23.58 -6.25
CA GLU A 1120 -65.26 24.13 -7.62
C GLU A 1120 -63.98 24.66 -8.33
N ASP A 1121 -63.36 23.92 -9.27
CA ASP A 1121 -63.77 23.47 -10.64
C ASP A 1121 -63.96 24.67 -11.62
N ILE A 1122 -63.48 24.70 -12.88
CA ILE A 1122 -63.64 23.74 -13.98
C ILE A 1122 -62.76 24.14 -15.20
N SER A 1123 -62.36 23.11 -15.98
CA SER A 1123 -62.03 22.99 -17.43
C SER A 1123 -61.04 23.94 -18.15
N GLU A 1124 -60.16 23.59 -19.11
CA GLU A 1124 -59.93 22.52 -20.11
C GLU A 1124 -59.83 23.15 -21.53
N THR A 1125 -59.15 22.46 -22.45
CA THR A 1125 -59.07 22.64 -23.94
C THR A 1125 -57.99 23.62 -24.47
N ASN A 1126 -57.24 23.41 -25.57
CA ASN A 1126 -56.83 22.25 -26.40
C ASN A 1126 -55.88 22.77 -27.54
N ILE A 1127 -55.21 21.86 -28.29
CA ILE A 1127 -54.78 21.97 -29.73
C ILE A 1127 -53.36 22.48 -30.12
N THR A 1128 -52.49 21.50 -30.42
CA THR A 1128 -51.63 21.17 -31.62
C THR A 1128 -50.66 22.14 -32.36
N THR A 1129 -49.37 21.73 -32.35
CA THR A 1129 -48.41 21.37 -33.45
C THR A 1129 -47.77 22.34 -34.49
N GLN A 1130 -46.48 22.01 -34.76
CA GLN A 1130 -45.67 22.08 -36.02
C GLN A 1130 -44.77 23.32 -36.30
N ARG A 1131 -43.41 23.17 -36.28
CA ARG A 1131 -42.44 22.86 -37.40
C ARG A 1131 -42.08 24.13 -38.24
N LEU A 1132 -40.85 24.50 -38.65
CA LEU A 1132 -39.63 23.84 -39.17
C LEU A 1132 -38.44 24.84 -39.34
N HIS A 1133 -37.20 24.32 -39.31
CA HIS A 1133 -35.94 24.66 -40.06
C HIS A 1133 -35.48 26.12 -40.31
N ARG A 1134 -34.18 26.50 -40.31
CA ARG A 1134 -33.07 26.03 -41.17
C ARG A 1134 -31.70 26.61 -40.76
N ASP A 1135 -30.63 25.93 -41.19
CA ASP A 1135 -29.19 26.13 -40.95
C ASP A 1135 -28.53 27.38 -41.57
N THR A 1136 -27.33 27.73 -41.10
CA THR A 1136 -26.15 28.09 -41.93
C THR A 1136 -24.83 27.99 -41.12
N SER A 1137 -23.74 27.76 -41.84
CA SER A 1137 -22.43 27.20 -41.43
C SER A 1137 -21.27 28.21 -41.27
N VAL A 1138 -20.42 28.00 -40.25
CA VAL A 1138 -18.90 27.98 -40.18
C VAL A 1138 -18.10 29.15 -40.80
N PRO A 1139 -17.12 29.80 -40.09
CA PRO A 1139 -15.71 29.32 -40.05
C PRO A 1139 -14.76 29.71 -38.87
N ALA A 1140 -13.72 28.88 -38.69
CA ALA A 1140 -12.29 29.18 -38.42
C ALA A 1140 -11.75 29.88 -37.14
N ILE A 1141 -10.76 29.19 -36.51
CA ILE A 1141 -9.40 29.64 -36.10
C ILE A 1141 -9.17 30.57 -34.85
N LYS A 1142 -8.36 30.03 -33.91
CA LYS A 1142 -7.37 30.64 -32.97
C LYS A 1142 -7.80 31.43 -31.70
N ASN A 1143 -6.85 31.32 -30.75
CA ASN A 1143 -6.58 32.05 -29.50
C ASN A 1143 -7.28 31.50 -28.24
N SER A 1144 -6.60 30.90 -27.26
CA SER A 1144 -5.44 31.31 -26.42
C SER A 1144 -5.78 32.31 -25.31
N SER A 1145 -5.26 32.00 -24.11
CA SER A 1145 -5.07 32.82 -22.91
C SER A 1145 -6.26 33.05 -21.98
N PHE A 1146 -6.15 32.53 -20.76
CA PHE A 1146 -6.44 33.15 -19.44
C PHE A 1146 -6.01 32.11 -18.39
N GLN A 1147 -4.74 32.09 -17.97
CA GLN A 1147 -4.21 32.80 -16.79
C GLN A 1147 -5.09 32.66 -15.54
N GLU A 1148 -4.85 31.60 -14.76
CA GLU A 1148 -5.07 31.64 -13.31
C GLU A 1148 -3.73 31.42 -12.60
N LYS A 1149 -3.33 32.47 -11.87
CA LYS A 1149 -2.23 32.49 -10.92
C LYS A 1149 -2.65 31.72 -9.67
N ALA A 1150 -1.89 30.69 -9.31
CA ALA A 1150 -1.80 30.21 -7.94
C ALA A 1150 -0.33 29.88 -7.64
N LEU A 1151 0.27 30.71 -6.81
CA LEU A 1151 1.67 30.68 -6.38
C LEU A 1151 1.67 30.42 -4.87
N LEU A 1152 2.60 29.55 -4.44
CA LEU A 1152 3.08 29.25 -3.08
C LEU A 1152 2.27 28.26 -2.22
N TYR A 1153 2.77 27.02 -2.14
CA TYR A 1153 3.28 26.38 -0.90
C TYR A 1153 4.30 25.27 -1.28
N TYR A 1154 5.55 25.44 -0.83
CA TYR A 1154 6.66 24.44 -0.83
C TYR A 1154 6.33 23.35 0.20
N ALA A 1155 6.44 22.04 -0.09
CA ALA A 1155 7.64 21.21 -0.27
C ALA A 1155 8.36 20.86 1.05
N GLU A 1156 7.89 19.78 1.71
CA GLU A 1156 8.70 18.88 2.52
C GLU A 1156 8.39 17.46 2.03
N ASP A 1157 9.25 16.93 1.16
CA ASP A 1157 9.45 15.50 0.88
C ASP A 1157 10.60 15.41 -0.12
N GLY A 1158 11.81 15.62 0.40
CA GLY A 1158 13.05 15.44 -0.31
C GLY A 1158 13.90 14.42 0.43
N MET A 1159 13.67 13.13 0.19
CA MET A 1159 14.69 12.06 0.18
C MET A 1159 14.07 10.72 -0.23
N ALA A 1160 13.76 10.58 -1.52
CA ALA A 1160 13.76 9.31 -2.25
C ALA A 1160 13.74 9.61 -3.76
N ILE A 1161 14.89 9.58 -4.43
CA ILE A 1161 14.98 9.56 -5.89
C ILE A 1161 15.85 8.37 -6.29
N TYR A 1162 15.41 7.70 -7.37
CA TYR A 1162 15.77 6.40 -7.95
C TYR A 1162 15.03 5.23 -7.26
N THR A 1163 14.01 4.61 -7.83
CA THR A 1163 13.73 4.27 -9.25
C THR A 1163 12.24 4.41 -9.59
N ARG A 1164 11.92 5.16 -10.65
CA ARG A 1164 10.62 5.10 -11.35
C ARG A 1164 10.89 4.72 -12.80
N ASP A 1165 9.98 3.94 -13.33
CA ASP A 1165 10.02 3.22 -14.60
C ASP A 1165 10.59 4.02 -15.79
N PHE A 1166 11.49 3.37 -16.54
CA PHE A 1166 11.91 3.77 -17.89
C PHE A 1166 10.85 3.36 -18.92
N CYS A 1167 10.25 4.36 -19.60
CA CYS A 1167 9.61 4.36 -20.93
C CYS A 1167 8.84 5.69 -20.98
N SER A 1168 9.27 6.80 -21.57
CA SER A 1168 9.57 7.20 -22.96
C SER A 1168 9.69 8.76 -22.83
N ASP A 1169 10.46 9.57 -23.55
CA ASP A 1169 10.76 9.70 -24.96
C ASP A 1169 12.02 10.58 -25.13
N LEU A 1170 12.78 10.31 -26.19
CA LEU A 1170 13.88 11.11 -26.70
C LEU A 1170 13.36 11.83 -27.96
N VAL A 1171 13.05 13.13 -27.85
CA VAL A 1171 13.32 14.19 -28.84
C VAL A 1171 13.67 15.45 -28.06
#